data_AF-A0A4U0Y1N1-F1
#
_entry.id   AF-A0A4U0Y1N1-F1
#
_cell.length_a   1.000
_cell.length_b   1.000
_cell.length_c   1.000
_cell.angle_alpha   90.00
_cell.angle_beta   90.00
_cell.angle_gamma   90.00
#
_symmetry.space_group_name_H-M   'P 1'
#
loop_
_entity.id
_entity.type
_entity.pdbx_description
1 polymer ?
#
loop_
_entity_poly.entity_id
_entity_poly.type
_entity_poly.pdbx_seq_one_letter_code
_entity_poly.pdbx_strand_id
1 'polypeptide(L)'
;MRVSGWLPTALLACAIPAICTRDYTTHDYYAVHVSPEAHPEQVADHLHLHYEGPLGQLADHYLLRAARAEDDHIQTAIEDLRRRRRKREAGSELPHILDHVLLSQKQDLHKRFPLHKRSILPPRQDLPVDSMVQKGKEIAASLGINDPIFQDQWHLYNHVQPGHDINVTGVWAQGITGKNSTVCIVDDGLDMDSDDLRDNYFAEGSYDFNDQVPDPKPRLNDDHHGTRCAGEIAAVRNDVCGVGVAYDGKVSGARILSGVISDADEAIAMNYAFQENWIYSCSWGPPDDGQSMEQPGILIRRAMVTGIQKGRGGLGSVYVFAIGNGAANDDNCNFDGYTNSIYSVSVGGIDRKGLHPYYSEKCSAQLVVTYSSGSGDAIHTTDVGKDKCYTNHAICTRDYTTHDYYAVHVLPEAHPEQVADHLHLHYEGPLGQLADHYLLRAARAEDDHIETAIEDLRRRRRKREAGAELPHILDHVLLSQKQDLHKRFPLHKRSVLPPRQDLPVDSMVQKGKEIAASLGINDPIFQDQWHLYNHVQPGHDINVTGVWAQGITGKNSTVCIVDDGLDMDSDDLRDNYFAEGSFDFNDQVPDPKPRLSDDHHGTRCAGEIAAVRNDVCGVGVAYDGKVSGARILSGVISDADEAIAMNYAFQENWIYSCSWGPPDDGQSMEQPGILIRRAMVTGIQKGRGGLGSVYVFAIGNGAANDDNCNFDGYTNSIYSVSVGGIDRKGLHPYYSEKCSAQLVVTYSSGSGDAIHTTDVGKDKCYTNHGGTSAAGPLVAGIYALAMEANPSLTWRDIQWLTVLTAVKLDQPSDWEMNKAVGREFSHQYGYGKADAFALVEMAKKWTNVKPQAWFYSPWLHVKHAIPQGDRGLASTFEVTADMLKKANLERLEHVTVTMNVQHTRRGDLSVELRSPSGMVSHIATHRRNDAASSGYVDWTFMSVAHWGESGLGSWTVVVKDTNVNEHNGTFTDWKLKLWGECTDAASQELLPLPTEHDDDDDDDMHIPAVGTTSVAVPTETGMPEGNPEDHQHRPVNSKLPVSATATPTSTSTPATTTPLPPSTGDDKVEDPDTPAPIITATPAPSSTPASEHLLPHIFPTFGVTKQTQLWIYGSATLILIFLSALAGYYLHVRWKRRRWMVGREEYGFEMVGHEDVDEDADGGDGGREGVNGGVNGGVNGKGGNGGMNGQGKGGKKTAGRLYDAFAPDDSAGEEEDAFELGSDEESEEGHEHGKADGDRYRDA
;
A
#
# COMPACT_ATOMS: atom_id res chain seq x y z
N MET A 1 -20.53 84.28 -17.62
CA MET A 1 -20.39 83.81 -19.03
C MET A 1 -19.43 82.64 -19.03
N ARG A 2 -19.57 81.57 -19.83
CA ARG A 2 -20.63 81.10 -20.74
C ARG A 2 -20.40 79.57 -20.84
N VAL A 3 -21.34 78.70 -20.47
CA VAL A 3 -22.40 78.06 -21.31
C VAL A 3 -22.05 76.62 -21.75
N SER A 4 -23.02 75.71 -21.53
CA SER A 4 -23.24 74.36 -22.11
C SER A 4 -22.14 73.29 -22.12
N GLY A 5 -22.22 72.38 -21.13
CA GLY A 5 -22.37 70.91 -21.32
C GLY A 5 -21.28 70.08 -22.01
N TRP A 6 -21.46 68.76 -21.93
CA TRP A 6 -21.45 67.75 -23.02
C TRP A 6 -22.02 66.43 -22.41
N LEU A 7 -22.29 65.40 -23.24
CA LEU A 7 -23.03 64.22 -22.79
C LEU A 7 -22.19 63.28 -21.90
N PRO A 8 -22.81 62.50 -21.00
CA PRO A 8 -22.19 61.28 -20.51
C PRO A 8 -22.10 60.28 -21.68
N THR A 9 -20.88 59.90 -22.06
CA THR A 9 -20.67 58.70 -22.88
C THR A 9 -21.02 57.49 -22.03
N ALA A 10 -22.20 56.90 -22.28
CA ALA A 10 -22.50 55.58 -21.77
C ALA A 10 -21.45 54.61 -22.35
N LEU A 11 -20.65 54.01 -21.48
CA LEU A 11 -19.93 52.78 -21.82
C LEU A 11 -20.99 51.74 -22.12
N LEU A 12 -21.15 51.37 -23.40
CA LEU A 12 -21.69 50.05 -23.70
C LEU A 12 -20.62 49.06 -23.25
N ALA A 13 -20.76 48.55 -22.03
CA ALA A 13 -20.29 47.21 -21.75
C ALA A 13 -21.03 46.31 -22.75
N CYS A 14 -20.27 45.66 -23.65
CA CYS A 14 -20.83 44.65 -24.52
C CYS A 14 -21.15 43.45 -23.63
N ALA A 15 -22.40 43.37 -23.15
CA ALA A 15 -22.87 42.20 -22.42
C ALA A 15 -22.65 40.98 -23.31
N ILE A 16 -21.78 40.06 -22.86
CA ILE A 16 -21.53 38.79 -23.55
C ILE A 16 -22.88 38.08 -23.65
N PRO A 17 -23.33 37.67 -24.86
CA PRO A 17 -24.60 36.98 -25.01
C PRO A 17 -24.54 35.67 -24.22
N ALA A 18 -25.55 35.45 -23.37
CA ALA A 18 -25.61 34.25 -22.54
C ALA A 18 -25.61 32.99 -23.43
N ILE A 19 -24.71 32.04 -23.12
CA ILE A 19 -24.66 30.75 -23.80
C ILE A 19 -25.90 29.95 -23.40
N CYS A 20 -26.67 29.49 -24.39
CA CYS A 20 -27.81 28.61 -24.19
C CYS A 20 -27.32 27.20 -23.83
N THR A 21 -27.79 26.66 -22.70
CA THR A 21 -27.55 25.27 -22.27
C THR A 21 -28.04 24.27 -23.31
N ARG A 22 -27.22 23.27 -23.65
CA ARG A 22 -27.51 22.31 -24.74
C ARG A 22 -27.69 20.90 -24.21
N ASP A 23 -28.72 20.21 -24.69
CA ASP A 23 -28.92 18.78 -24.48
C ASP A 23 -28.59 18.01 -25.76
N TYR A 24 -27.41 17.38 -25.78
CA TYR A 24 -26.93 16.50 -26.87
C TYR A 24 -27.46 15.06 -26.77
N THR A 25 -28.25 14.71 -25.75
CA THR A 25 -28.85 13.37 -25.64
C THR A 25 -30.05 13.25 -26.59
N THR A 26 -30.97 14.22 -26.57
CA THR A 26 -32.21 14.19 -27.36
C THR A 26 -32.18 14.99 -28.67
N HIS A 27 -31.17 15.85 -28.88
CA HIS A 27 -31.08 16.74 -30.04
C HIS A 27 -29.72 16.63 -30.77
N ASP A 28 -29.75 16.86 -32.08
CA ASP A 28 -28.55 17.13 -32.88
C ASP A 28 -28.35 18.65 -32.99
N TYR A 29 -27.09 19.11 -32.94
CA TYR A 29 -26.75 20.52 -33.18
C TYR A 29 -25.91 20.66 -34.45
N TYR A 30 -26.05 21.81 -35.12
CA TYR A 30 -25.42 22.09 -36.39
C TYR A 30 -24.82 23.50 -36.36
N ALA A 31 -23.50 23.60 -36.45
CA ALA A 31 -22.83 24.87 -36.66
C ALA A 31 -22.95 25.27 -38.14
N VAL A 32 -23.50 26.46 -38.41
CA VAL A 32 -23.71 26.97 -39.77
C VAL A 32 -23.07 28.34 -39.97
N HIS A 33 -22.39 28.52 -41.10
CA HIS A 33 -21.87 29.80 -41.57
C HIS A 33 -22.80 30.32 -42.67
N VAL A 34 -23.46 31.45 -42.44
CA VAL A 34 -24.48 32.00 -43.35
C VAL A 34 -23.96 33.30 -43.97
N SER A 35 -24.11 33.46 -45.29
CA SER A 35 -23.74 34.70 -45.98
C SER A 35 -24.50 35.90 -45.38
N PRO A 36 -23.88 37.07 -45.15
CA PRO A 36 -24.54 38.30 -44.67
C PRO A 36 -25.71 38.82 -45.52
N GLU A 37 -25.96 38.20 -46.69
CA GLU A 37 -27.10 38.45 -47.57
C GLU A 37 -28.40 37.75 -47.12
N ALA A 38 -28.35 36.84 -46.14
CA ALA A 38 -29.49 36.07 -45.62
C ALA A 38 -29.53 36.04 -44.08
N HIS A 39 -30.72 35.86 -43.49
CA HIS A 39 -30.86 35.76 -42.02
C HIS A 39 -30.80 34.28 -41.58
N PRO A 40 -30.11 33.92 -40.49
CA PRO A 40 -30.00 32.52 -40.04
C PRO A 40 -31.37 31.91 -39.67
N GLU A 41 -32.29 32.71 -39.12
CA GLU A 41 -33.67 32.29 -38.86
C GLU A 41 -34.39 31.81 -40.14
N GLN A 42 -34.12 32.43 -41.30
CA GLN A 42 -34.72 32.03 -42.58
C GLN A 42 -34.17 30.69 -43.08
N VAL A 43 -32.93 30.36 -42.74
CA VAL A 43 -32.32 29.04 -42.99
C VAL A 43 -32.96 28.01 -42.06
N ALA A 44 -33.12 28.35 -40.77
CA ALA A 44 -33.74 27.50 -39.76
C ALA A 44 -35.21 27.17 -40.10
N ASP A 45 -36.05 28.18 -40.34
CA ASP A 45 -37.46 28.04 -40.75
C ASP A 45 -37.61 27.12 -41.97
N HIS A 46 -36.75 27.30 -42.98
CA HIS A 46 -36.78 26.53 -44.23
C HIS A 46 -36.40 25.06 -44.04
N LEU A 47 -35.47 24.77 -43.13
CA LEU A 47 -35.05 23.41 -42.77
C LEU A 47 -35.90 22.79 -41.65
N HIS A 48 -36.85 23.55 -41.09
CA HIS A 48 -37.66 23.21 -39.92
C HIS A 48 -36.82 22.91 -38.66
N LEU A 49 -35.72 23.66 -38.51
CA LEU A 49 -34.79 23.60 -37.37
C LEU A 49 -35.06 24.76 -36.39
N HIS A 50 -34.64 24.58 -35.14
CA HIS A 50 -34.64 25.66 -34.15
C HIS A 50 -33.34 26.46 -34.24
N TYR A 51 -33.42 27.78 -34.10
CA TYR A 51 -32.26 28.68 -34.05
C TYR A 51 -31.88 28.93 -32.58
N GLU A 52 -30.67 28.51 -32.18
CA GLU A 52 -30.20 28.69 -30.79
C GLU A 52 -29.54 30.07 -30.58
N GLY A 53 -28.84 30.59 -31.60
CA GLY A 53 -28.15 31.87 -31.52
C GLY A 53 -26.86 31.93 -32.35
N PRO A 54 -26.05 32.99 -32.16
CA PRO A 54 -24.69 33.09 -32.72
C PRO A 54 -23.73 32.10 -32.05
N LEU A 55 -22.70 31.66 -32.78
CA LEU A 55 -21.69 30.72 -32.29
C LEU A 55 -20.61 31.45 -31.48
N GLY A 56 -20.93 31.82 -30.24
CA GLY A 56 -20.07 32.65 -29.39
C GLY A 56 -19.86 34.03 -30.00
N GLN A 57 -18.60 34.44 -30.18
CA GLN A 57 -18.24 35.71 -30.83
C GLN A 57 -17.78 35.57 -32.29
N LEU A 58 -18.04 34.41 -32.94
CA LEU A 58 -17.82 34.27 -34.38
C LEU A 58 -18.89 35.01 -35.18
N ALA A 59 -18.46 36.05 -35.90
CA ALA A 59 -19.32 36.75 -36.86
C ALA A 59 -19.84 35.80 -37.95
N ASP A 60 -21.11 35.95 -38.33
CA ASP A 60 -21.79 35.20 -39.40
C ASP A 60 -21.88 33.67 -39.19
N HIS A 61 -21.55 33.20 -37.97
CA HIS A 61 -21.69 31.80 -37.55
C HIS A 61 -22.78 31.65 -36.50
N TYR A 62 -23.58 30.60 -36.62
CA TYR A 62 -24.78 30.37 -35.84
C TYR A 62 -24.92 28.89 -35.48
N LEU A 63 -25.66 28.60 -34.41
CA LEU A 63 -25.99 27.24 -34.02
C LEU A 63 -27.48 26.97 -34.27
N LEU A 64 -27.78 25.89 -35.00
CA LEU A 64 -29.11 25.35 -35.21
C LEU A 64 -29.27 24.02 -34.47
N ARG A 65 -30.50 23.68 -34.07
CA ARG A 65 -30.85 22.44 -33.37
C ARG A 65 -31.97 21.68 -34.08
N ALA A 66 -31.82 20.35 -34.15
CA ALA A 66 -32.82 19.41 -34.62
C ALA A 66 -33.15 18.39 -33.51
N ALA A 67 -34.28 17.68 -33.63
CA ALA A 67 -34.43 16.41 -32.91
C ALA A 67 -33.40 15.40 -33.47
N ARG A 68 -32.83 14.54 -32.62
CA ARG A 68 -31.75 13.62 -33.02
C ARG A 68 -32.17 12.66 -34.13
N ALA A 69 -31.33 12.54 -35.18
CA ALA A 69 -31.58 11.66 -36.33
C ALA A 69 -30.31 10.90 -36.77
N GLU A 70 -30.50 9.82 -37.55
CA GLU A 70 -29.41 9.03 -38.16
C GLU A 70 -28.74 9.79 -39.31
N ASP A 71 -29.52 10.49 -40.16
CA ASP A 71 -29.02 11.30 -41.28
C ASP A 71 -28.75 12.76 -40.88
N ASP A 72 -27.73 13.41 -41.48
CA ASP A 72 -27.52 14.86 -41.36
C ASP A 72 -28.63 15.63 -42.12
N HIS A 73 -29.47 16.34 -41.37
CA HIS A 73 -30.60 17.09 -41.92
C HIS A 73 -30.20 18.18 -42.93
N ILE A 74 -29.08 18.88 -42.70
CA ILE A 74 -28.67 20.05 -43.50
C ILE A 74 -27.94 19.58 -44.76
N GLN A 75 -26.98 18.66 -44.61
CA GLN A 75 -26.25 18.08 -45.72
C GLN A 75 -27.20 17.34 -46.67
N THR A 76 -28.16 16.56 -46.15
CA THR A 76 -29.17 15.88 -46.99
C THR A 76 -30.02 16.87 -47.80
N ALA A 77 -30.42 17.99 -47.20
CA ALA A 77 -31.19 19.04 -47.90
C ALA A 77 -30.36 19.75 -48.99
N ILE A 78 -29.09 20.07 -48.70
CA ILE A 78 -28.14 20.65 -49.66
C ILE A 78 -27.86 19.68 -50.81
N GLU A 79 -27.67 18.39 -50.51
CA GLU A 79 -27.43 17.36 -51.53
C GLU A 79 -28.64 17.08 -52.40
N ASP A 80 -29.86 17.11 -51.85
CA ASP A 80 -31.07 17.03 -52.67
C ASP A 80 -31.22 18.26 -53.57
N LEU A 81 -30.99 19.49 -53.08
CA LEU A 81 -30.97 20.69 -53.93
C LEU A 81 -29.96 20.54 -55.09
N ARG A 82 -28.73 20.08 -54.79
CA ARG A 82 -27.70 19.75 -55.79
C ARG A 82 -28.14 18.62 -56.73
N ARG A 83 -28.94 17.64 -56.27
CA ARG A 83 -29.49 16.53 -57.07
C ARG A 83 -30.59 17.00 -58.02
N ARG A 84 -31.55 17.81 -57.55
CA ARG A 84 -32.62 18.41 -58.37
C ARG A 84 -32.05 19.32 -59.46
N ARG A 85 -31.04 20.14 -59.12
CA ARG A 85 -30.28 20.96 -60.10
C ARG A 85 -29.56 20.12 -61.15
N ARG A 86 -28.83 19.06 -60.76
CA ARG A 86 -28.18 18.12 -61.70
C ARG A 86 -29.18 17.46 -62.67
N LYS A 87 -30.43 17.25 -62.25
CA LYS A 87 -31.52 16.72 -63.07
C LYS A 87 -32.32 17.78 -63.85
N ARG A 88 -32.06 19.08 -63.65
CA ARG A 88 -32.84 20.21 -64.19
C ARG A 88 -34.34 20.12 -63.87
N GLU A 89 -34.67 19.76 -62.64
CA GLU A 89 -36.06 19.73 -62.18
C GLU A 89 -36.64 21.16 -62.10
N ALA A 90 -37.93 21.31 -62.41
CA ALA A 90 -38.56 22.62 -62.59
C ALA A 90 -38.46 23.51 -61.34
N GLY A 91 -37.93 24.73 -61.51
CA GLY A 91 -37.70 25.68 -60.43
C GLY A 91 -36.34 25.57 -59.73
N SER A 92 -35.57 24.50 -59.95
CA SER A 92 -34.27 24.30 -59.29
C SER A 92 -33.17 25.29 -59.72
N GLU A 93 -33.33 25.98 -60.84
CA GLU A 93 -32.37 26.99 -61.36
C GLU A 93 -32.54 28.39 -60.72
N LEU A 94 -33.49 28.58 -59.80
CA LEU A 94 -33.64 29.83 -59.05
C LEU A 94 -32.67 29.90 -57.85
N PRO A 95 -32.32 31.11 -57.37
CA PRO A 95 -31.63 31.29 -56.08
C PRO A 95 -32.45 30.68 -54.94
N HIS A 96 -31.77 29.98 -54.04
CA HIS A 96 -32.38 29.23 -52.95
C HIS A 96 -31.76 29.65 -51.61
N ILE A 97 -32.52 29.64 -50.51
CA ILE A 97 -32.01 30.10 -49.21
C ILE A 97 -30.77 29.30 -48.74
N LEU A 98 -30.72 28.00 -49.09
CA LEU A 98 -29.56 27.14 -48.83
C LEU A 98 -28.31 27.46 -49.66
N ASP A 99 -28.39 28.31 -50.70
CA ASP A 99 -27.20 28.82 -51.41
C ASP A 99 -26.39 29.79 -50.56
N HIS A 100 -27.01 30.37 -49.53
CA HIS A 100 -26.35 31.24 -48.55
C HIS A 100 -25.74 30.46 -47.38
N VAL A 101 -25.91 29.14 -47.29
CA VAL A 101 -25.22 28.28 -46.32
C VAL A 101 -23.83 27.95 -46.87
N LEU A 102 -22.83 28.66 -46.37
CA LEU A 102 -21.44 28.59 -46.81
C LEU A 102 -20.66 27.46 -46.14
N LEU A 103 -21.10 27.01 -44.97
CA LEU A 103 -20.64 25.82 -44.26
C LEU A 103 -21.76 25.33 -43.34
N SER A 104 -21.89 24.01 -43.20
CA SER A 104 -22.70 23.34 -42.19
C SER A 104 -21.93 22.14 -41.65
N GLN A 105 -21.91 21.96 -40.34
CA GLN A 105 -21.21 20.86 -39.66
C GLN A 105 -22.08 20.36 -38.50
N LYS A 106 -22.57 19.12 -38.58
CA LYS A 106 -23.18 18.42 -37.43
C LYS A 106 -22.16 18.35 -36.29
N GLN A 107 -22.64 18.55 -35.07
CA GLN A 107 -21.81 18.65 -33.87
C GLN A 107 -21.83 17.32 -33.11
N ASP A 108 -20.77 16.54 -33.33
CA ASP A 108 -20.47 15.35 -32.55
C ASP A 108 -19.72 15.73 -31.25
N LEU A 109 -19.54 14.77 -30.34
CA LEU A 109 -18.91 14.96 -29.03
C LEU A 109 -17.61 14.17 -28.91
N HIS A 110 -16.53 14.84 -28.53
CA HIS A 110 -15.19 14.26 -28.30
C HIS A 110 -14.68 14.58 -26.89
N LYS A 111 -13.77 13.76 -26.35
CA LYS A 111 -13.05 14.06 -25.09
C LYS A 111 -11.63 14.55 -25.43
N ARG A 112 -11.17 15.57 -24.69
CA ARG A 112 -9.78 16.05 -24.66
C ARG A 112 -9.06 15.44 -23.46
N PHE A 113 -7.73 15.30 -23.55
CA PHE A 113 -6.92 14.67 -22.50
C PHE A 113 -5.90 15.67 -21.93
N PRO A 114 -5.79 15.82 -20.59
CA PRO A 114 -4.66 16.51 -19.98
C PRO A 114 -3.39 15.68 -20.20
N LEU A 115 -2.27 16.35 -20.52
CA LEU A 115 -1.05 15.67 -20.96
C LEU A 115 -0.50 14.71 -19.89
N HIS A 116 -0.39 13.42 -20.20
CA HIS A 116 -0.21 12.39 -19.18
C HIS A 116 1.25 12.24 -18.72
N LYS A 117 1.55 12.68 -17.49
CA LYS A 117 2.87 12.49 -16.85
C LYS A 117 3.07 11.04 -16.39
N ARG A 118 3.45 10.13 -17.29
CA ARG A 118 3.90 8.77 -16.94
C ARG A 118 5.33 8.80 -16.37
N SER A 119 5.55 8.14 -15.23
CA SER A 119 6.80 8.00 -14.45
C SER A 119 7.43 9.27 -13.87
N ILE A 120 7.16 9.55 -12.59
CA ILE A 120 8.01 10.46 -11.81
C ILE A 120 9.36 9.76 -11.59
N LEU A 121 10.43 10.27 -12.21
CA LEU A 121 11.81 9.88 -11.87
C LEU A 121 12.07 10.25 -10.39
N PRO A 122 12.93 9.53 -9.65
CA PRO A 122 13.22 9.88 -8.26
C PRO A 122 13.86 11.29 -8.15
N PRO A 123 13.45 12.13 -7.17
CA PRO A 123 13.99 13.47 -6.95
C PRO A 123 15.51 13.47 -6.82
N ARG A 124 16.18 14.05 -7.83
CA ARG A 124 17.64 14.05 -7.91
C ARG A 124 18.24 15.19 -7.10
N GLN A 125 18.55 14.89 -5.84
CA GLN A 125 19.08 15.85 -4.88
C GLN A 125 20.33 16.58 -5.40
N ASP A 126 20.21 17.91 -5.46
CA ASP A 126 21.29 18.87 -5.65
C ASP A 126 21.26 19.81 -4.44
N LEU A 127 22.40 20.05 -3.78
CA LEU A 127 22.44 20.98 -2.65
C LEU A 127 22.24 22.45 -3.09
N PRO A 128 21.45 23.23 -2.34
CA PRO A 128 21.37 24.68 -2.53
C PRO A 128 22.73 25.38 -2.42
N VAL A 129 22.97 26.37 -3.26
CA VAL A 129 24.10 27.29 -3.11
C VAL A 129 23.74 28.31 -2.03
N ASP A 130 24.33 28.19 -0.82
CA ASP A 130 24.03 29.04 0.35
C ASP A 130 23.90 30.54 0.04
N SER A 131 24.86 31.08 -0.73
CA SER A 131 24.88 32.50 -1.10
C SER A 131 23.71 32.91 -2.00
N MET A 132 23.12 31.96 -2.73
CA MET A 132 21.94 32.15 -3.57
C MET A 132 20.66 31.94 -2.78
N VAL A 133 20.61 31.01 -1.81
CA VAL A 133 19.51 30.90 -0.84
C VAL A 133 19.35 32.19 -0.03
N GLN A 134 20.46 32.70 0.52
CA GLN A 134 20.47 33.96 1.26
C GLN A 134 20.00 35.14 0.38
N LYS A 135 20.48 35.20 -0.87
CA LYS A 135 20.02 36.19 -1.86
C LYS A 135 18.54 36.01 -2.25
N GLY A 136 18.02 34.77 -2.27
CA GLY A 136 16.59 34.48 -2.48
C GLY A 136 15.72 35.04 -1.37
N LYS A 137 16.15 34.89 -0.11
CA LYS A 137 15.51 35.50 1.07
C LYS A 137 15.59 37.03 1.05
N GLU A 138 16.71 37.59 0.60
CA GLU A 138 16.85 39.04 0.39
C GLU A 138 15.92 39.57 -0.72
N ILE A 139 15.78 38.84 -1.83
CA ILE A 139 14.82 39.15 -2.90
C ILE A 139 13.39 39.10 -2.36
N ALA A 140 13.02 38.01 -1.68
CA ALA A 140 11.70 37.83 -1.06
C ALA A 140 11.36 39.02 -0.16
N ALA A 141 12.23 39.34 0.79
CA ALA A 141 12.06 40.47 1.70
C ALA A 141 12.04 41.85 0.99
N SER A 142 12.77 42.01 -0.12
CA SER A 142 12.75 43.25 -0.90
C SER A 142 11.47 43.48 -1.70
N LEU A 143 10.80 42.39 -2.09
CA LEU A 143 9.51 42.39 -2.81
C LEU A 143 8.30 42.24 -1.87
N GLY A 144 8.53 41.86 -0.61
CA GLY A 144 7.50 41.59 0.39
C GLY A 144 6.77 40.26 0.14
N ILE A 145 7.49 39.24 -0.33
CA ILE A 145 7.01 37.85 -0.48
C ILE A 145 7.32 37.14 0.85
N ASN A 146 6.31 36.63 1.55
CA ASN A 146 6.49 35.74 2.72
C ASN A 146 5.77 34.39 2.52
N ASP A 147 5.25 34.15 1.31
CA ASP A 147 4.50 33.00 0.86
C ASP A 147 5.30 31.69 1.09
N PRO A 148 4.77 30.73 1.89
CA PRO A 148 5.56 29.64 2.48
C PRO A 148 6.47 28.86 1.52
N ILE A 149 5.98 28.50 0.33
CA ILE A 149 6.73 27.65 -0.63
C ILE A 149 7.60 28.45 -1.60
N PHE A 150 7.71 29.78 -1.49
CA PHE A 150 8.47 30.59 -2.46
C PHE A 150 9.96 30.19 -2.57
N GLN A 151 10.56 29.65 -1.51
CA GLN A 151 11.95 29.16 -1.58
C GLN A 151 12.07 27.86 -2.41
N ASP A 152 10.99 27.08 -2.52
CA ASP A 152 10.90 25.82 -3.24
C ASP A 152 10.39 26.00 -4.68
N GLN A 153 9.85 27.18 -5.02
CA GLN A 153 9.52 27.62 -6.37
C GLN A 153 10.79 27.93 -7.21
N TRP A 154 11.66 26.92 -7.34
CA TRP A 154 12.97 27.00 -8.03
C TRP A 154 12.88 27.49 -9.47
N HIS A 155 11.74 27.33 -10.14
CA HIS A 155 11.50 27.80 -11.50
C HIS A 155 11.45 29.34 -11.60
N LEU A 156 11.06 30.02 -10.51
CA LEU A 156 11.03 31.49 -10.39
C LEU A 156 12.39 32.06 -9.96
N TYR A 157 13.11 31.31 -9.12
CA TYR A 157 14.45 31.65 -8.65
C TYR A 157 15.23 30.40 -8.23
N ASN A 158 16.21 29.98 -9.03
CA ASN A 158 16.86 28.68 -8.84
C ASN A 158 18.09 28.81 -7.92
N HIS A 159 17.91 28.48 -6.65
CA HIS A 159 18.97 28.50 -5.65
C HIS A 159 19.98 27.33 -5.80
N VAL A 160 19.70 26.33 -6.64
CA VAL A 160 20.54 25.14 -6.91
C VAL A 160 21.39 25.34 -8.17
N GLN A 161 20.77 25.77 -9.29
CA GLN A 161 21.46 26.11 -10.54
C GLN A 161 21.20 27.57 -10.92
N PRO A 162 21.99 28.53 -10.41
CA PRO A 162 21.69 29.96 -10.53
C PRO A 162 21.72 30.44 -11.98
N GLY A 163 20.58 30.94 -12.47
CA GLY A 163 20.39 31.32 -13.88
C GLY A 163 19.73 30.23 -14.73
N HIS A 164 19.43 29.06 -14.17
CA HIS A 164 18.46 28.10 -14.72
C HIS A 164 17.09 28.29 -14.04
N ASP A 165 16.57 29.51 -14.11
CA ASP A 165 15.22 29.93 -13.75
C ASP A 165 14.66 30.84 -14.86
N ILE A 166 13.38 31.22 -14.78
CA ILE A 166 12.77 32.16 -15.75
C ILE A 166 13.25 33.62 -15.60
N ASN A 167 14.15 33.91 -14.64
CA ASN A 167 14.71 35.24 -14.37
C ASN A 167 13.65 36.33 -14.07
N VAL A 168 12.50 35.94 -13.50
CA VAL A 168 11.36 36.84 -13.24
C VAL A 168 11.63 37.83 -12.11
N THR A 169 12.48 37.48 -11.14
CA THR A 169 12.80 38.34 -9.99
C THR A 169 13.32 39.73 -10.40
N GLY A 170 14.11 39.82 -11.49
CA GLY A 170 14.56 41.07 -12.07
C GLY A 170 13.48 41.89 -12.79
N VAL A 171 12.35 41.26 -13.14
CA VAL A 171 11.16 41.89 -13.75
C VAL A 171 10.24 42.42 -12.64
N TRP A 172 10.00 41.64 -11.59
CA TRP A 172 9.28 42.08 -10.39
C TRP A 172 9.97 43.29 -9.72
N ALA A 173 11.31 43.30 -9.65
CA ALA A 173 12.10 44.42 -9.14
C ALA A 173 11.95 45.73 -9.93
N GLN A 174 11.38 45.69 -11.15
CA GLN A 174 11.02 46.87 -11.94
C GLN A 174 9.55 47.30 -11.74
N GLY A 175 8.79 46.62 -10.88
CA GLY A 175 7.36 46.84 -10.68
C GLY A 175 6.49 46.26 -11.80
N ILE A 176 7.01 45.27 -12.54
CA ILE A 176 6.29 44.58 -13.62
C ILE A 176 5.85 43.21 -13.10
N THR A 177 4.55 43.06 -12.87
CA THR A 177 3.99 41.97 -12.05
C THR A 177 2.75 41.29 -12.68
N GLY A 178 2.51 41.51 -13.97
CA GLY A 178 1.31 41.01 -14.69
C GLY A 178 0.10 41.94 -14.65
N LYS A 179 0.17 43.04 -13.87
CA LYS A 179 -0.94 43.96 -13.63
C LYS A 179 -1.64 44.45 -14.91
N ASN A 180 -2.97 44.32 -14.93
CA ASN A 180 -3.87 44.62 -16.05
C ASN A 180 -3.75 43.67 -17.27
N SER A 181 -3.13 42.50 -17.13
CA SER A 181 -3.27 41.40 -18.09
C SER A 181 -4.13 40.27 -17.52
N THR A 182 -4.80 39.54 -18.40
CA THR A 182 -5.70 38.43 -18.05
C THR A 182 -5.31 37.17 -18.83
N VAL A 183 -5.13 36.05 -18.14
CA VAL A 183 -4.87 34.74 -18.74
C VAL A 183 -6.07 33.82 -18.51
N CYS A 184 -6.57 33.22 -19.58
CA CYS A 184 -7.61 32.21 -19.54
C CYS A 184 -6.98 30.82 -19.57
N ILE A 185 -7.24 30.02 -18.54
CA ILE A 185 -6.83 28.63 -18.41
C ILE A 185 -7.90 27.77 -19.08
N VAL A 186 -7.57 27.15 -20.21
CA VAL A 186 -8.47 26.26 -20.95
C VAL A 186 -8.08 24.83 -20.59
N ASP A 187 -8.72 24.24 -19.58
CA ASP A 187 -8.23 23.02 -18.92
C ASP A 187 -9.36 22.25 -18.17
N ASP A 188 -9.03 21.47 -17.14
CA ASP A 188 -9.98 20.69 -16.32
C ASP A 188 -10.77 21.50 -15.27
N GLY A 189 -10.32 22.71 -14.92
CA GLY A 189 -11.02 23.60 -13.99
C GLY A 189 -10.15 24.70 -13.39
N LEU A 190 -10.79 25.56 -12.60
CA LEU A 190 -10.13 26.59 -11.79
C LEU A 190 -10.84 26.75 -10.44
N ASP A 191 -10.18 26.38 -9.34
CA ASP A 191 -10.72 26.61 -7.99
C ASP A 191 -10.59 28.09 -7.56
N MET A 192 -11.57 28.89 -7.94
CA MET A 192 -11.69 30.30 -7.56
C MET A 192 -11.95 30.54 -6.06
N ASP A 193 -12.30 29.50 -5.29
CA ASP A 193 -12.46 29.63 -3.83
C ASP A 193 -11.12 29.52 -3.08
N SER A 194 -10.06 29.03 -3.75
CA SER A 194 -8.71 28.98 -3.18
C SER A 194 -8.26 30.38 -2.75
N ASP A 195 -7.89 30.50 -1.47
CA ASP A 195 -7.47 31.77 -0.87
C ASP A 195 -6.20 32.36 -1.53
N ASP A 196 -5.42 31.52 -2.22
CA ASP A 196 -4.22 31.85 -3.00
C ASP A 196 -4.52 32.44 -4.41
N LEU A 197 -5.71 32.17 -4.97
CA LEU A 197 -6.10 32.57 -6.35
C LEU A 197 -7.31 33.52 -6.41
N ARG A 198 -8.22 33.48 -5.43
CA ARG A 198 -9.50 34.21 -5.42
C ARG A 198 -9.36 35.70 -5.73
N ASP A 199 -8.36 36.37 -5.16
CA ASP A 199 -8.18 37.81 -5.33
C ASP A 199 -7.68 38.15 -6.76
N ASN A 200 -7.08 37.19 -7.48
CA ASN A 200 -6.71 37.27 -8.90
C ASN A 200 -7.71 36.60 -9.85
N TYR A 201 -8.80 36.00 -9.37
CA TYR A 201 -9.86 35.47 -10.23
C TYR A 201 -10.54 36.57 -11.08
N PHE A 202 -11.02 36.20 -12.27
CA PHE A 202 -11.77 37.02 -13.19
C PHE A 202 -13.01 36.26 -13.71
N ALA A 203 -14.16 36.53 -13.09
CA ALA A 203 -15.40 35.82 -13.35
C ALA A 203 -15.98 36.10 -14.74
N GLU A 204 -15.91 37.34 -15.23
CA GLU A 204 -16.49 37.73 -16.53
C GLU A 204 -15.77 37.10 -17.73
N GLY A 205 -14.54 36.62 -17.54
CA GLY A 205 -13.78 35.85 -18.52
C GLY A 205 -13.86 34.33 -18.34
N SER A 206 -14.66 33.84 -17.40
CA SER A 206 -14.73 32.42 -17.01
C SER A 206 -16.04 31.74 -17.42
N TYR A 207 -15.98 30.44 -17.73
CA TYR A 207 -17.14 29.60 -18.05
C TYR A 207 -16.79 28.10 -17.98
N ASP A 208 -17.77 27.27 -17.63
CA ASP A 208 -17.71 25.82 -17.70
C ASP A 208 -18.47 25.33 -18.94
N PHE A 209 -17.76 24.71 -19.89
CA PHE A 209 -18.36 24.21 -21.12
C PHE A 209 -18.78 22.74 -21.02
N ASN A 210 -18.29 22.00 -20.02
CA ASN A 210 -18.76 20.63 -19.75
C ASN A 210 -20.14 20.67 -19.10
N ASP A 211 -20.32 21.49 -18.06
CA ASP A 211 -21.57 21.63 -17.31
C ASP A 211 -22.45 22.82 -17.77
N GLN A 212 -21.95 23.64 -18.71
CA GLN A 212 -22.65 24.81 -19.32
C GLN A 212 -23.12 25.86 -18.29
N VAL A 213 -22.24 26.20 -17.33
CA VAL A 213 -22.47 27.17 -16.25
C VAL A 213 -21.35 28.22 -16.15
N PRO A 214 -21.58 29.43 -15.58
CA PRO A 214 -20.52 30.46 -15.42
C PRO A 214 -19.43 30.15 -14.38
N ASP A 215 -19.40 28.93 -13.83
CA ASP A 215 -18.61 28.53 -12.67
C ASP A 215 -17.64 27.40 -13.08
N PRO A 216 -16.38 27.69 -13.47
CA PRO A 216 -15.43 26.71 -14.00
C PRO A 216 -14.78 25.82 -12.92
N LYS A 217 -15.46 25.63 -11.78
CA LYS A 217 -14.87 24.96 -10.62
C LYS A 217 -14.63 23.47 -10.89
N PRO A 218 -13.49 22.90 -10.45
CA PRO A 218 -13.29 21.46 -10.34
C PRO A 218 -14.52 20.73 -9.78
N ARG A 219 -14.92 19.62 -10.42
CA ARG A 219 -16.03 18.75 -9.99
C ARG A 219 -15.59 17.31 -9.75
N LEU A 220 -14.54 16.86 -10.44
CA LEU A 220 -13.99 15.51 -10.34
C LEU A 220 -12.75 15.48 -9.44
N ASN A 221 -12.42 14.29 -8.91
CA ASN A 221 -11.24 14.10 -8.06
C ASN A 221 -9.90 14.15 -8.83
N ASP A 222 -9.94 14.28 -10.16
CA ASP A 222 -8.80 14.49 -11.05
C ASP A 222 -8.72 15.91 -11.63
N ASP A 223 -9.71 16.80 -11.39
CA ASP A 223 -9.78 18.19 -11.89
C ASP A 223 -8.79 19.15 -11.16
N HIS A 224 -7.51 18.81 -11.11
CA HIS A 224 -6.46 19.55 -10.39
C HIS A 224 -5.54 20.40 -11.27
N HIS A 225 -5.46 20.10 -12.56
CA HIS A 225 -4.40 20.53 -13.45
C HIS A 225 -4.47 22.03 -13.81
N GLY A 226 -5.65 22.52 -14.17
CA GLY A 226 -5.91 23.92 -14.48
C GLY A 226 -5.74 24.84 -13.26
N THR A 227 -6.07 24.36 -12.06
CA THR A 227 -5.83 25.10 -10.81
C THR A 227 -4.33 25.24 -10.51
N ARG A 228 -3.54 24.17 -10.72
CA ARG A 228 -2.08 24.21 -10.57
C ARG A 228 -1.42 25.13 -11.60
N CYS A 229 -1.87 25.07 -12.86
CA CYS A 229 -1.46 26.00 -13.93
C CYS A 229 -1.82 27.46 -13.60
N ALA A 230 -2.99 27.71 -13.02
CA ALA A 230 -3.40 29.04 -12.57
C ALA A 230 -2.50 29.56 -11.44
N GLY A 231 -2.09 28.69 -10.51
CA GLY A 231 -1.12 29.00 -9.46
C GLY A 231 0.23 29.49 -10.02
N GLU A 232 0.81 28.72 -10.96
CA GLU A 232 2.07 29.07 -11.61
C GLU A 232 1.99 30.46 -12.28
N ILE A 233 0.84 30.80 -12.86
CA ILE A 233 0.64 32.06 -13.57
C ILE A 233 0.33 33.22 -12.61
N ALA A 234 -0.59 33.05 -11.66
CA ALA A 234 -1.23 34.16 -10.94
C ALA A 234 -1.55 33.91 -9.45
N ALA A 235 -0.91 32.95 -8.77
CA ALA A 235 -0.96 32.87 -7.31
C ALA A 235 -0.59 34.23 -6.68
N VAL A 236 -1.42 34.69 -5.74
CA VAL A 236 -1.34 36.02 -5.14
C VAL A 236 -0.28 36.01 -4.04
N ARG A 237 0.65 36.98 -4.08
CA ARG A 237 1.56 37.26 -2.97
C ARG A 237 0.78 37.74 -1.73
N ASN A 238 0.36 36.83 -0.87
CA ASN A 238 -0.60 37.05 0.23
C ASN A 238 -0.28 36.25 1.52
N ASP A 239 0.86 35.55 1.56
CA ASP A 239 1.35 34.70 2.65
C ASP A 239 0.60 33.35 2.82
N VAL A 240 -0.21 32.91 1.84
CA VAL A 240 -0.95 31.62 1.88
C VAL A 240 -0.11 30.44 1.39
N CYS A 241 0.31 30.43 0.12
CA CYS A 241 1.04 29.30 -0.46
C CYS A 241 2.31 29.72 -1.21
N GLY A 242 2.16 30.13 -2.46
CA GLY A 242 3.26 30.48 -3.36
C GLY A 242 2.95 31.75 -4.14
N VAL A 243 3.83 32.13 -5.06
CA VAL A 243 3.62 33.31 -5.90
C VAL A 243 3.66 32.94 -7.39
N GLY A 244 2.74 33.50 -8.17
CA GLY A 244 2.70 33.30 -9.61
C GLY A 244 3.68 34.21 -10.36
N VAL A 245 4.10 33.81 -11.57
CA VAL A 245 4.94 34.62 -12.47
C VAL A 245 4.38 36.04 -12.64
N ALA A 246 3.05 36.15 -12.67
CA ALA A 246 2.26 37.36 -12.88
C ALA A 246 1.27 37.61 -11.72
N TYR A 247 1.75 37.68 -10.47
CA TYR A 247 0.95 37.78 -9.24
C TYR A 247 0.04 39.02 -9.05
N ASP A 248 0.13 40.08 -9.88
CA ASP A 248 -0.87 41.17 -9.97
C ASP A 248 -1.80 41.01 -11.20
N GLY A 249 -1.59 39.97 -12.00
CA GLY A 249 -2.38 39.62 -13.18
C GLY A 249 -3.70 38.94 -12.81
N LYS A 250 -4.59 38.80 -13.78
CA LYS A 250 -5.89 38.15 -13.61
C LYS A 250 -5.92 36.79 -14.29
N VAL A 251 -6.65 35.85 -13.67
CA VAL A 251 -6.83 34.49 -14.18
C VAL A 251 -8.30 34.11 -14.29
N SER A 252 -8.69 33.51 -15.41
CA SER A 252 -10.03 33.02 -15.70
C SER A 252 -10.00 31.56 -16.11
N GLY A 253 -11.09 30.81 -15.87
CA GLY A 253 -11.18 29.39 -16.18
C GLY A 253 -12.17 29.11 -17.31
N ALA A 254 -11.74 28.35 -18.31
CA ALA A 254 -12.57 27.80 -19.38
C ALA A 254 -12.51 26.26 -19.29
N ARG A 255 -13.38 25.69 -18.45
CA ARG A 255 -13.38 24.25 -18.15
C ARG A 255 -13.91 23.45 -19.34
N ILE A 256 -13.09 22.54 -19.87
CA ILE A 256 -13.41 21.73 -21.06
C ILE A 256 -12.98 20.25 -20.98
N LEU A 257 -11.98 19.88 -20.14
CA LEU A 257 -11.35 18.54 -20.22
C LEU A 257 -12.10 17.43 -19.47
N SER A 258 -12.87 17.78 -18.45
CA SER A 258 -13.45 16.82 -17.51
C SER A 258 -14.53 15.92 -18.14
N GLY A 259 -15.21 16.42 -19.18
CA GLY A 259 -16.24 15.72 -19.93
C GLY A 259 -15.97 15.63 -21.43
N VAL A 260 -17.01 15.25 -22.19
CA VAL A 260 -17.01 15.40 -23.65
C VAL A 260 -17.54 16.79 -24.04
N ILE A 261 -16.99 17.37 -25.10
CA ILE A 261 -17.35 18.68 -25.66
C ILE A 261 -17.60 18.55 -27.16
N SER A 262 -18.25 19.55 -27.77
CA SER A 262 -18.37 19.63 -29.23
C SER A 262 -17.39 20.63 -29.84
N ASP A 263 -17.13 20.48 -31.15
CA ASP A 263 -16.31 21.39 -31.97
C ASP A 263 -16.77 22.87 -31.84
N ALA A 264 -18.06 23.09 -31.61
CA ALA A 264 -18.66 24.39 -31.32
C ALA A 264 -18.34 24.91 -29.91
N ASP A 265 -18.32 24.06 -28.87
CA ASP A 265 -17.97 24.47 -27.50
C ASP A 265 -16.49 24.83 -27.41
N GLU A 266 -15.62 23.99 -27.98
CA GLU A 266 -14.19 24.24 -28.06
C GLU A 266 -13.89 25.54 -28.83
N ALA A 267 -14.58 25.78 -29.95
CA ALA A 267 -14.48 27.03 -30.70
C ALA A 267 -14.96 28.26 -29.90
N ILE A 268 -15.96 28.12 -29.02
CA ILE A 268 -16.43 29.21 -28.16
C ILE A 268 -15.44 29.46 -27.02
N ALA A 269 -14.95 28.42 -26.35
CA ALA A 269 -13.91 28.52 -25.31
C ALA A 269 -12.67 29.29 -25.84
N MET A 270 -12.21 28.92 -27.05
CA MET A 270 -11.09 29.57 -27.74
C MET A 270 -11.33 31.04 -28.16
N ASN A 271 -12.54 31.60 -27.97
CA ASN A 271 -12.78 33.06 -28.09
C ASN A 271 -13.61 33.65 -26.93
N TYR A 272 -13.75 32.93 -25.81
CA TYR A 272 -14.58 33.39 -24.70
C TYR A 272 -13.96 34.62 -24.04
N ALA A 273 -14.74 35.70 -23.96
CA ALA A 273 -14.32 37.04 -23.54
C ALA A 273 -13.00 37.56 -24.17
N PHE A 274 -12.73 37.28 -25.46
CA PHE A 274 -11.43 37.54 -26.11
C PHE A 274 -10.98 39.03 -26.25
N GLN A 275 -11.75 39.99 -25.71
CA GLN A 275 -11.32 41.37 -25.53
C GLN A 275 -10.67 41.57 -24.15
N GLU A 276 -11.19 40.89 -23.14
CA GLU A 276 -10.80 40.92 -21.74
C GLU A 276 -9.79 39.82 -21.38
N ASN A 277 -9.97 38.60 -21.91
CA ASN A 277 -9.02 37.49 -21.88
C ASN A 277 -7.94 37.75 -22.95
N TRP A 278 -6.69 37.98 -22.53
CA TRP A 278 -5.62 38.42 -23.43
C TRP A 278 -4.75 37.28 -23.94
N ILE A 279 -4.60 36.26 -23.11
CA ILE A 279 -3.79 35.07 -23.36
C ILE A 279 -4.68 33.86 -23.03
N TYR A 280 -4.67 32.83 -23.88
CA TYR A 280 -5.24 31.53 -23.59
C TYR A 280 -4.08 30.56 -23.37
N SER A 281 -4.08 29.87 -22.23
CA SER A 281 -3.11 28.83 -21.89
C SER A 281 -3.79 27.47 -22.00
N CYS A 282 -3.18 26.55 -22.75
CA CYS A 282 -3.74 25.25 -23.07
C CYS A 282 -2.68 24.17 -22.82
N SER A 283 -2.88 23.38 -21.76
CA SER A 283 -1.93 22.37 -21.30
C SER A 283 -2.44 20.94 -21.59
N TRP A 284 -3.02 20.76 -22.78
CA TRP A 284 -3.68 19.55 -23.28
C TRP A 284 -3.49 19.41 -24.80
N GLY A 285 -3.79 18.23 -25.34
CA GLY A 285 -3.70 17.95 -26.77
C GLY A 285 -4.61 16.80 -27.22
N PRO A 286 -4.28 16.19 -28.37
CA PRO A 286 -4.71 14.82 -28.71
C PRO A 286 -4.17 13.79 -27.70
N PRO A 287 -4.54 12.49 -27.82
CA PRO A 287 -3.95 11.44 -27.00
C PRO A 287 -2.44 11.28 -27.24
N ASP A 288 -1.64 11.28 -26.16
CA ASP A 288 -0.18 11.03 -26.15
C ASP A 288 0.17 9.54 -26.49
N ASP A 289 -0.34 8.97 -27.58
CA ASP A 289 -0.34 7.51 -27.87
C ASP A 289 0.55 7.03 -29.05
N GLY A 290 1.28 7.95 -29.69
CA GLY A 290 2.19 7.67 -30.82
C GLY A 290 1.48 7.29 -32.14
N GLN A 291 0.15 7.36 -32.21
CA GLN A 291 -0.69 6.88 -33.31
C GLN A 291 -1.76 7.91 -33.73
N SER A 292 -2.21 8.74 -32.80
CA SER A 292 -3.21 9.78 -32.97
C SER A 292 -2.63 11.00 -33.68
N MET A 293 -3.32 11.45 -34.73
CA MET A 293 -3.00 12.70 -35.44
C MET A 293 -4.27 13.53 -35.59
N GLU A 294 -4.26 14.76 -35.10
CA GLU A 294 -5.41 15.65 -35.12
C GLU A 294 -5.03 17.09 -35.48
N GLN A 295 -5.99 17.91 -35.87
CA GLN A 295 -5.77 19.33 -36.11
C GLN A 295 -7.02 20.14 -35.75
N PRO A 296 -6.88 21.42 -35.34
CA PRO A 296 -8.00 22.28 -34.99
C PRO A 296 -9.10 22.29 -36.05
N GLY A 297 -10.31 21.91 -35.63
CA GLY A 297 -11.52 21.95 -36.45
C GLY A 297 -11.75 23.34 -37.06
N ILE A 298 -12.49 23.41 -38.18
CA ILE A 298 -12.60 24.66 -38.95
C ILE A 298 -13.28 25.79 -38.15
N LEU A 299 -14.11 25.45 -37.17
CA LEU A 299 -14.69 26.40 -36.22
C LEU A 299 -13.64 26.94 -35.24
N ILE A 300 -12.89 26.04 -34.59
CA ILE A 300 -11.80 26.35 -33.66
C ILE A 300 -10.73 27.22 -34.35
N ARG A 301 -10.32 26.86 -35.57
CA ARG A 301 -9.36 27.63 -36.35
C ARG A 301 -9.88 29.03 -36.72
N ARG A 302 -11.20 29.19 -36.93
CA ARG A 302 -11.84 30.51 -37.13
C ARG A 302 -11.93 31.31 -35.82
N ALA A 303 -12.10 30.65 -34.68
CA ALA A 303 -12.06 31.28 -33.36
C ALA A 303 -10.68 31.86 -33.05
N MET A 304 -9.62 31.05 -33.17
CA MET A 304 -8.23 31.52 -32.98
C MET A 304 -7.87 32.69 -33.90
N VAL A 305 -8.23 32.59 -35.20
CA VAL A 305 -8.02 33.69 -36.16
C VAL A 305 -8.81 34.94 -35.79
N THR A 306 -10.04 34.80 -35.26
CA THR A 306 -10.83 35.93 -34.78
C THR A 306 -10.20 36.57 -33.54
N GLY A 307 -9.69 35.76 -32.61
CA GLY A 307 -8.89 36.19 -31.46
C GLY A 307 -7.67 37.01 -31.88
N ILE A 308 -6.87 36.48 -32.79
CA ILE A 308 -5.65 37.12 -33.29
C ILE A 308 -5.92 38.39 -34.10
N GLN A 309 -7.01 38.46 -34.88
CA GLN A 309 -7.31 39.62 -35.71
C GLN A 309 -8.07 40.74 -35.00
N LYS A 310 -8.86 40.43 -33.97
CA LYS A 310 -9.78 41.39 -33.34
C LYS A 310 -9.66 41.49 -31.82
N GLY A 311 -8.98 40.53 -31.16
CA GLY A 311 -8.88 40.47 -29.70
C GLY A 311 -8.13 41.65 -29.10
N ARG A 312 -8.39 41.91 -27.82
CA ARG A 312 -7.70 42.97 -27.04
C ARG A 312 -7.74 44.34 -27.73
N GLY A 313 -8.90 44.73 -28.28
CA GLY A 313 -9.09 45.97 -29.04
C GLY A 313 -8.45 45.98 -30.44
N GLY A 314 -8.19 44.80 -31.02
CA GLY A 314 -7.49 44.66 -32.31
C GLY A 314 -5.96 44.52 -32.20
N LEU A 315 -5.44 44.23 -31.00
CA LEU A 315 -4.02 43.90 -30.79
C LEU A 315 -3.72 42.39 -30.96
N GLY A 316 -4.75 41.55 -30.89
CA GLY A 316 -4.66 40.10 -31.06
C GLY A 316 -4.45 39.35 -29.74
N SER A 317 -5.36 38.42 -29.45
CA SER A 317 -5.21 37.43 -28.38
C SER A 317 -4.06 36.48 -28.68
N VAL A 318 -3.36 36.03 -27.63
CA VAL A 318 -2.25 35.08 -27.72
C VAL A 318 -2.74 33.70 -27.31
N TYR A 319 -2.33 32.65 -28.02
CA TYR A 319 -2.61 31.25 -27.66
C TYR A 319 -1.29 30.57 -27.33
N VAL A 320 -1.20 29.90 -26.19
CA VAL A 320 -0.01 29.18 -25.72
C VAL A 320 -0.39 27.72 -25.53
N PHE A 321 0.35 26.82 -26.17
CA PHE A 321 0.11 25.37 -26.12
C PHE A 321 1.37 24.65 -25.64
N ALA A 322 1.21 23.76 -24.67
CA ALA A 322 2.23 22.77 -24.32
C ALA A 322 2.39 21.75 -25.46
N ILE A 323 3.60 21.23 -25.68
CA ILE A 323 3.90 20.37 -26.85
C ILE A 323 3.67 18.87 -26.66
N GLY A 324 2.85 18.43 -25.69
CA GLY A 324 2.61 17.00 -25.47
C GLY A 324 3.64 16.31 -24.55
N ASN A 325 3.21 15.20 -23.97
CA ASN A 325 3.98 14.37 -23.02
C ASN A 325 4.27 12.96 -23.57
N GLY A 326 3.96 12.68 -24.84
CA GLY A 326 4.03 11.36 -25.47
C GLY A 326 5.43 10.89 -25.87
N ALA A 327 6.51 11.63 -25.58
CA ALA A 327 7.85 11.32 -26.10
C ALA A 327 8.42 9.95 -25.66
N ALA A 328 7.88 9.37 -24.58
CA ALA A 328 8.21 8.02 -24.12
C ALA A 328 7.53 6.90 -24.94
N ASN A 329 6.51 7.25 -25.74
CA ASN A 329 5.75 6.37 -26.64
C ASN A 329 6.18 6.58 -28.13
N ASP A 330 7.36 7.16 -28.37
CA ASP A 330 7.84 7.67 -29.67
C ASP A 330 6.94 8.75 -30.33
N ASP A 331 6.07 9.41 -29.54
CA ASP A 331 5.15 10.43 -30.06
C ASP A 331 5.87 11.73 -30.47
N ASN A 332 5.17 12.55 -31.26
CA ASN A 332 5.76 13.71 -31.89
C ASN A 332 4.76 14.85 -32.19
N CYS A 333 4.97 15.98 -31.54
CA CYS A 333 4.22 17.22 -31.74
C CYS A 333 4.32 17.86 -33.15
N ASN A 334 4.81 17.16 -34.19
CA ASN A 334 4.46 17.45 -35.59
C ASN A 334 3.08 16.86 -35.99
N PHE A 335 2.47 16.01 -35.14
CA PHE A 335 1.16 15.38 -35.35
C PHE A 335 -0.01 16.08 -34.61
N ASP A 336 0.31 16.92 -33.62
CA ASP A 336 -0.67 17.82 -33.00
C ASP A 336 -0.81 19.14 -33.80
N GLY A 337 -1.93 19.30 -34.50
CA GLY A 337 -2.20 20.52 -35.27
C GLY A 337 -2.39 21.80 -34.43
N TYR A 338 -2.54 21.72 -33.10
CA TYR A 338 -2.60 22.90 -32.24
C TYR A 338 -1.21 23.53 -32.06
N THR A 339 -0.19 22.71 -31.79
CA THR A 339 1.22 23.15 -31.69
C THR A 339 1.86 23.43 -33.06
N ASN A 340 1.43 22.78 -34.14
CA ASN A 340 1.83 23.12 -35.52
C ASN A 340 1.15 24.38 -36.09
N SER A 341 0.26 25.01 -35.33
CA SER A 341 -0.49 26.16 -35.80
C SER A 341 0.37 27.43 -35.81
N ILE A 342 0.42 28.15 -36.93
CA ILE A 342 1.03 29.50 -37.04
C ILE A 342 0.34 30.58 -36.17
N TYR A 343 -0.60 30.16 -35.31
CA TYR A 343 -1.45 30.96 -34.44
C TYR A 343 -1.20 30.68 -32.95
N SER A 344 -0.37 29.69 -32.62
CA SER A 344 0.00 29.33 -31.25
C SER A 344 1.47 29.63 -30.95
N VAL A 345 1.79 29.71 -29.65
CA VAL A 345 3.14 29.66 -29.09
C VAL A 345 3.30 28.28 -28.48
N SER A 346 4.09 27.44 -29.13
CA SER A 346 4.40 26.06 -28.73
C SER A 346 5.55 26.03 -27.71
N VAL A 347 5.29 25.45 -26.54
CA VAL A 347 6.21 25.46 -25.38
C VAL A 347 6.57 24.04 -24.94
N GLY A 348 7.87 23.72 -24.96
CA GLY A 348 8.41 22.46 -24.43
C GLY A 348 8.89 22.55 -22.99
N GLY A 349 9.03 21.38 -22.35
CA GLY A 349 9.55 21.28 -20.99
C GLY A 349 11.09 21.27 -20.95
N ILE A 350 11.65 21.94 -19.95
CA ILE A 350 13.00 21.70 -19.40
C ILE A 350 12.90 21.46 -17.89
N ASP A 351 13.81 20.67 -17.33
CA ASP A 351 13.93 20.50 -15.88
C ASP A 351 14.72 21.64 -15.22
N ARG A 352 14.86 21.60 -13.89
CA ARG A 352 15.62 22.57 -13.07
C ARG A 352 17.08 22.75 -13.47
N LYS A 353 17.65 21.86 -14.29
CA LYS A 353 19.04 21.92 -14.78
C LYS A 353 19.12 22.42 -16.22
N GLY A 354 17.97 22.81 -16.81
CA GLY A 354 17.84 23.14 -18.22
C GLY A 354 17.91 21.93 -19.14
N LEU A 355 17.77 20.70 -18.60
CA LEU A 355 17.81 19.47 -19.39
C LEU A 355 16.41 19.12 -19.90
N HIS A 356 16.37 18.43 -21.03
CA HIS A 356 15.14 17.98 -21.67
C HIS A 356 14.55 16.78 -20.91
N PRO A 357 13.31 16.84 -20.37
CA PRO A 357 12.67 15.72 -19.68
C PRO A 357 12.43 14.54 -20.63
N TYR A 358 12.28 13.34 -20.09
CA TYR A 358 12.04 12.14 -20.90
C TYR A 358 10.66 12.12 -21.57
N TYR A 359 9.66 12.83 -21.03
CA TYR A 359 8.28 12.89 -21.54
C TYR A 359 8.04 14.01 -22.56
N SER A 360 8.75 15.14 -22.46
CA SER A 360 8.50 16.30 -23.33
C SER A 360 8.81 15.95 -24.78
N GLU A 361 7.95 16.31 -25.71
CA GLU A 361 8.14 15.95 -27.12
C GLU A 361 9.13 16.84 -27.88
N LYS A 362 9.45 16.42 -29.10
CA LYS A 362 10.47 17.03 -29.99
C LYS A 362 9.92 17.19 -31.40
N CYS A 363 9.52 18.39 -31.78
CA CYS A 363 9.00 18.66 -33.12
C CYS A 363 9.60 19.92 -33.75
N SER A 364 9.41 20.06 -35.06
CA SER A 364 9.87 21.23 -35.81
C SER A 364 9.05 22.50 -35.52
N ALA A 365 7.86 22.34 -34.95
CA ALA A 365 6.96 23.43 -34.57
C ALA A 365 7.27 24.07 -33.21
N GLN A 366 8.09 23.45 -32.36
CA GLN A 366 8.43 23.93 -31.01
C GLN A 366 9.16 25.28 -31.06
N LEU A 367 8.57 26.33 -30.49
CA LEU A 367 9.10 27.69 -30.55
C LEU A 367 10.03 28.04 -29.38
N VAL A 368 9.76 27.49 -28.19
CA VAL A 368 10.50 27.81 -26.95
C VAL A 368 10.43 26.64 -25.95
N VAL A 369 11.24 26.71 -24.89
CA VAL A 369 11.14 25.84 -23.71
C VAL A 369 10.97 26.66 -22.44
N THR A 370 10.29 26.10 -21.44
CA THR A 370 10.21 26.64 -20.08
C THR A 370 10.28 25.50 -19.04
N TYR A 371 10.47 25.87 -17.77
CA TYR A 371 10.63 24.92 -16.69
C TYR A 371 9.34 24.15 -16.39
N SER A 372 9.49 22.84 -16.18
CA SER A 372 8.44 21.91 -15.75
C SER A 372 9.09 20.81 -14.89
N SER A 373 8.29 19.85 -14.40
CA SER A 373 8.80 18.70 -13.67
C SER A 373 9.78 17.87 -14.51
N GLY A 374 10.86 17.36 -13.92
CA GLY A 374 11.89 16.59 -14.63
C GLY A 374 13.12 16.34 -13.77
N SER A 375 13.89 15.28 -14.09
CA SER A 375 14.93 14.73 -13.19
C SER A 375 14.46 14.51 -11.74
N GLY A 376 13.15 14.26 -11.58
CA GLY A 376 12.46 14.02 -10.31
C GLY A 376 12.06 15.25 -9.50
N ASP A 377 12.45 16.45 -9.89
CA ASP A 377 11.89 17.67 -9.30
C ASP A 377 10.50 17.97 -9.86
N ALA A 378 9.63 18.55 -9.02
CA ALA A 378 8.31 19.02 -9.37
C ALA A 378 8.24 20.55 -9.38
N ILE A 379 7.24 21.12 -10.06
CA ILE A 379 6.89 22.54 -9.91
C ILE A 379 6.01 22.68 -8.67
N HIS A 380 6.45 23.52 -7.71
CA HIS A 380 5.69 23.81 -6.49
C HIS A 380 4.73 24.99 -6.77
N THR A 381 3.44 24.81 -6.48
CA THR A 381 2.36 25.74 -6.87
C THR A 381 1.10 25.54 -6.03
N THR A 382 0.07 26.37 -6.22
CA THR A 382 -1.28 26.21 -5.63
C THR A 382 -1.91 24.87 -6.00
N ASP A 383 -2.72 24.29 -5.12
CA ASP A 383 -3.57 23.13 -5.44
C ASP A 383 -5.06 23.41 -5.14
N VAL A 384 -5.95 22.48 -5.53
CA VAL A 384 -7.40 22.58 -5.30
C VAL A 384 -7.72 22.49 -3.80
N GLY A 385 -8.55 23.40 -3.32
CA GLY A 385 -8.92 23.53 -1.91
C GLY A 385 -8.31 24.76 -1.23
N LYS A 386 -8.81 25.04 -0.02
CA LYS A 386 -8.31 26.15 0.80
C LYS A 386 -6.92 25.84 1.34
N ASP A 387 -6.03 26.82 1.24
CA ASP A 387 -4.67 26.82 1.77
C ASP A 387 -3.82 25.58 1.35
N LYS A 388 -4.20 24.89 0.26
CA LYS A 388 -3.47 23.71 -0.25
C LYS A 388 -2.34 24.13 -1.20
N CYS A 389 -1.14 23.65 -0.90
CA CYS A 389 0.02 23.70 -1.78
C CYS A 389 0.31 22.33 -2.39
N TYR A 390 0.72 22.30 -3.66
CA TYR A 390 1.28 21.12 -4.30
C TYR A 390 2.80 21.06 -4.02
N THR A 391 3.21 20.21 -3.08
CA THR A 391 4.62 19.99 -2.67
C THR A 391 4.94 18.50 -2.62
N ASN A 392 5.15 17.89 -3.78
CA ASN A 392 5.21 16.43 -3.93
C ASN A 392 6.50 15.81 -3.36
N HIS A 393 6.43 15.26 -2.15
CA HIS A 393 7.44 14.35 -1.60
C HIS A 393 7.20 12.93 -2.15
N ALA A 394 7.48 12.74 -3.43
CA ALA A 394 7.29 11.44 -4.09
C ALA A 394 8.21 10.37 -3.49
N ILE A 395 7.64 9.25 -3.03
CA ILE A 395 8.40 8.06 -2.68
C ILE A 395 9.06 7.52 -3.96
N CYS A 396 10.38 7.33 -3.91
CA CYS A 396 11.17 6.85 -5.03
C CYS A 396 10.84 5.38 -5.34
N THR A 397 10.49 5.06 -6.59
CA THR A 397 10.33 3.67 -7.03
C THR A 397 11.66 2.91 -6.93
N ARG A 398 11.63 1.68 -6.40
CA ARG A 398 12.83 0.90 -6.09
C ARG A 398 12.90 -0.39 -6.89
N ASP A 399 14.04 -0.65 -7.53
CA ASP A 399 14.32 -1.89 -8.27
C ASP A 399 15.37 -2.75 -7.54
N TYR A 400 14.89 -3.62 -6.67
CA TYR A 400 15.67 -4.61 -5.94
C TYR A 400 16.15 -5.80 -6.82
N THR A 401 15.84 -5.84 -8.11
CA THR A 401 16.38 -6.87 -9.01
C THR A 401 17.82 -6.52 -9.40
N THR A 402 18.07 -5.27 -9.80
CA THR A 402 19.38 -4.80 -10.29
C THR A 402 20.21 -4.04 -9.25
N HIS A 403 19.60 -3.56 -8.16
CA HIS A 403 20.26 -2.75 -7.13
C HIS A 403 20.12 -3.31 -5.71
N ASP A 404 21.11 -3.03 -4.86
CA ASP A 404 20.99 -3.13 -3.41
C ASP A 404 20.62 -1.76 -2.83
N TYR A 405 19.74 -1.74 -1.84
CA TYR A 405 19.38 -0.52 -1.09
C TYR A 405 19.89 -0.63 0.35
N TYR A 406 20.23 0.51 0.96
CA TYR A 406 20.76 0.58 2.31
C TYR A 406 20.05 1.68 3.09
N ALA A 407 19.42 1.34 4.20
CA ALA A 407 18.94 2.31 5.17
C ALA A 407 20.11 2.71 6.07
N VAL A 408 20.43 4.00 6.13
CA VAL A 408 21.54 4.53 6.94
C VAL A 408 21.04 5.62 7.88
N HIS A 409 21.52 5.61 9.12
CA HIS A 409 21.33 6.69 10.09
C HIS A 409 22.64 7.49 10.17
N VAL A 410 22.58 8.80 9.89
CA VAL A 410 23.78 9.65 9.80
C VAL A 410 23.69 10.77 10.85
N LEU A 411 24.78 11.07 11.55
CA LEU A 411 24.83 12.18 12.50
C LEU A 411 24.48 13.52 11.82
N PRO A 412 23.63 14.39 12.42
CA PRO A 412 23.22 15.67 11.83
C PRO A 412 24.35 16.63 11.43
N GLU A 413 25.55 16.46 11.98
CA GLU A 413 26.74 17.24 11.60
C GLU A 413 27.38 16.81 10.27
N ALA A 414 26.90 15.73 9.63
CA ALA A 414 27.40 15.22 8.36
C ALA A 414 26.27 15.08 7.32
N HIS A 415 26.53 15.51 6.08
CA HIS A 415 25.56 15.36 5.00
C HIS A 415 25.55 13.92 4.45
N PRO A 416 24.37 13.30 4.24
CA PRO A 416 24.27 11.93 3.71
C PRO A 416 24.88 11.79 2.31
N GLU A 417 24.82 12.84 1.49
CA GLU A 417 25.54 12.90 0.20
C GLU A 417 27.05 12.64 0.33
N GLN A 418 27.69 13.16 1.39
CA GLN A 418 29.13 12.98 1.59
C GLN A 418 29.47 11.54 2.05
N VAL A 419 28.54 10.88 2.73
CA VAL A 419 28.63 9.44 3.05
C VAL A 419 28.47 8.62 1.76
N ALA A 420 27.48 8.95 0.92
CA ALA A 420 27.21 8.29 -0.35
C ALA A 420 28.39 8.43 -1.34
N ASP A 421 28.86 9.65 -1.60
CA ASP A 421 30.02 9.96 -2.46
C ASP A 421 31.27 9.17 -2.04
N HIS A 422 31.53 9.11 -0.73
CA HIS A 422 32.69 8.40 -0.18
C HIS A 422 32.61 6.88 -0.35
N LEU A 423 31.41 6.31 -0.24
CA LEU A 423 31.14 4.89 -0.46
C LEU A 423 30.91 4.56 -1.95
N HIS A 424 30.87 5.57 -2.82
CA HIS A 424 30.52 5.49 -4.24
C HIS A 424 29.10 4.94 -4.49
N LEU A 425 28.17 5.30 -3.60
CA LEU A 425 26.75 4.96 -3.65
C LEU A 425 25.91 6.12 -4.18
N HIS A 426 24.73 5.81 -4.73
CA HIS A 426 23.72 6.82 -5.02
C HIS A 426 22.90 7.11 -3.76
N TYR A 427 22.40 8.34 -3.63
CA TYR A 427 21.53 8.77 -2.53
C TYR A 427 20.11 8.97 -3.06
N GLU A 428 19.14 8.25 -2.50
CA GLU A 428 17.74 8.24 -2.98
C GLU A 428 16.89 9.30 -2.28
N GLY A 429 16.97 9.41 -0.95
CA GLY A 429 16.06 10.25 -0.18
C GLY A 429 16.16 10.07 1.33
N PRO A 430 15.46 10.89 2.12
CA PRO A 430 15.17 10.59 3.52
C PRO A 430 14.31 9.31 3.64
N LEU A 431 14.45 8.57 4.73
CA LEU A 431 13.69 7.35 4.99
C LEU A 431 12.31 7.70 5.58
N GLY A 432 11.41 8.18 4.72
CA GLY A 432 10.06 8.62 5.11
C GLY A 432 10.11 9.71 6.17
N GLN A 433 9.49 9.43 7.33
CA GLN A 433 9.42 10.36 8.47
C GLN A 433 10.50 10.11 9.55
N LEU A 434 11.46 9.21 9.31
CA LEU A 434 12.58 8.99 10.22
C LEU A 434 13.64 10.09 10.04
N ALA A 435 13.68 11.03 10.99
CA ALA A 435 14.71 12.07 11.05
C ALA A 435 16.12 11.46 11.02
N ASP A 436 17.02 12.11 10.28
CA ASP A 436 18.43 11.74 10.14
C ASP A 436 18.69 10.33 9.55
N HIS A 437 17.63 9.67 9.05
CA HIS A 437 17.70 8.39 8.34
C HIS A 437 17.49 8.60 6.83
N TYR A 438 18.24 7.84 6.04
CA TYR A 438 18.38 8.03 4.60
C TYR A 438 18.45 6.69 3.87
N LEU A 439 18.07 6.69 2.59
CA LEU A 439 18.23 5.56 1.69
C LEU A 439 19.38 5.81 0.71
N LEU A 440 20.35 4.90 0.70
CA LEU A 440 21.40 4.82 -0.32
C LEU A 440 21.15 3.61 -1.23
N ARG A 441 21.73 3.63 -2.44
CA ARG A 441 21.62 2.57 -3.44
C ARG A 441 22.98 2.22 -4.06
N ALA A 442 23.26 0.93 -4.20
CA ALA A 442 24.38 0.38 -4.96
C ALA A 442 23.88 -0.42 -6.16
N ALA A 443 24.74 -0.66 -7.16
CA ALA A 443 24.54 -1.82 -8.03
C ALA A 443 24.67 -3.10 -7.19
N ARG A 444 23.84 -4.11 -7.46
CA ARG A 444 23.73 -5.32 -6.63
C ARG A 444 25.06 -6.08 -6.50
N ALA A 445 25.43 -6.45 -5.27
CA ALA A 445 26.63 -7.24 -4.96
C ALA A 445 26.35 -8.36 -3.94
N GLU A 446 27.28 -9.30 -3.83
CA GLU A 446 27.24 -10.38 -2.83
C GLU A 446 27.56 -9.87 -1.41
N ASP A 447 28.51 -8.94 -1.27
CA ASP A 447 28.92 -8.34 0.00
C ASP A 447 28.10 -7.07 0.35
N ASP A 448 27.99 -6.73 1.65
CA ASP A 448 27.51 -5.40 2.07
C ASP A 448 28.64 -4.35 1.88
N HIS A 449 28.42 -3.40 0.97
CA HIS A 449 29.37 -2.32 0.65
C HIS A 449 29.71 -1.43 1.84
N ILE A 450 28.73 -1.10 2.69
CA ILE A 450 28.87 -0.12 3.77
C ILE A 450 29.51 -0.78 4.99
N GLU A 451 29.03 -1.96 5.37
CA GLU A 451 29.64 -2.76 6.43
C GLU A 451 31.10 -3.06 6.09
N THR A 452 31.40 -3.51 4.85
CA THR A 452 32.77 -3.79 4.39
C THR A 452 33.68 -2.55 4.49
N ALA A 453 33.18 -1.36 4.19
CA ALA A 453 33.94 -0.11 4.30
C ALA A 453 34.19 0.29 5.77
N ILE A 454 33.21 0.10 6.65
CA ILE A 454 33.32 0.31 8.11
C ILE A 454 34.29 -0.72 8.73
N GLU A 455 34.19 -1.99 8.35
CA GLU A 455 35.10 -3.09 8.71
C GLU A 455 36.55 -2.79 8.31
N ASP A 456 36.78 -2.30 7.08
CA ASP A 456 38.11 -1.91 6.63
C ASP A 456 38.66 -0.70 7.40
N LEU A 457 37.85 0.33 7.69
CA LEU A 457 38.28 1.45 8.53
C LEU A 457 38.66 0.98 9.93
N ARG A 458 37.80 0.15 10.57
CA ARG A 458 38.08 -0.51 11.85
C ARG A 458 39.37 -1.33 11.78
N ARG A 459 39.61 -2.06 10.68
CA ARG A 459 40.82 -2.86 10.41
C ARG A 459 42.08 -1.99 10.25
N ARG A 460 42.02 -0.88 9.51
CA ARG A 460 43.14 0.07 9.35
C ARG A 460 43.52 0.74 10.67
N ARG A 461 42.54 1.12 11.49
CA ARG A 461 42.74 1.62 12.87
C ARG A 461 43.36 0.56 13.77
N ARG A 462 42.84 -0.68 13.80
CA ARG A 462 43.43 -1.81 14.56
C ARG A 462 44.92 -2.06 14.21
N LYS A 463 45.32 -1.80 12.96
CA LYS A 463 46.73 -1.90 12.49
C LYS A 463 47.57 -0.62 12.69
N ARG A 464 46.96 0.51 13.09
CA ARG A 464 47.57 1.85 13.18
C ARG A 464 48.17 2.34 11.87
N GLU A 465 47.45 2.12 10.76
CA GLU A 465 47.86 2.61 9.45
C GLU A 465 47.81 4.15 9.40
N ALA A 466 48.78 4.76 8.71
CA ALA A 466 48.99 6.21 8.77
C ALA A 466 47.79 7.00 8.21
N GLY A 467 47.17 7.82 9.07
CA GLY A 467 45.97 8.60 8.75
C GLY A 467 44.64 7.93 9.14
N ALA A 468 44.63 6.64 9.49
CA ALA A 468 43.40 5.96 9.91
C ALA A 468 42.87 6.45 11.27
N GLU A 469 43.74 7.00 12.12
CA GLU A 469 43.42 7.58 13.44
C GLU A 469 42.80 9.00 13.36
N LEU A 470 42.54 9.51 12.16
CA LEU A 470 41.84 10.79 11.96
C LEU A 470 40.31 10.58 11.92
N PRO A 471 39.52 11.63 12.21
CA PRO A 471 38.08 11.63 11.94
C PRO A 471 37.81 11.31 10.46
N HIS A 472 36.81 10.47 10.22
CA HIS A 472 36.48 9.91 8.92
C HIS A 472 34.97 10.01 8.70
N ILE A 473 34.50 10.20 7.46
CA ILE A 473 33.06 10.41 7.19
C ILE A 473 32.20 9.23 7.66
N LEU A 474 32.72 8.00 7.61
CA LEU A 474 32.06 6.80 8.14
C LEU A 474 31.96 6.74 9.67
N ASP A 475 32.63 7.64 10.42
CA ASP A 475 32.41 7.79 11.87
C ASP A 475 31.06 8.44 12.19
N HIS A 476 30.41 9.04 11.19
CA HIS A 476 29.09 9.65 11.30
C HIS A 476 27.95 8.69 10.95
N VAL A 477 28.25 7.47 10.49
CA VAL A 477 27.24 6.43 10.21
C VAL A 477 26.94 5.68 11.51
N LEU A 478 25.75 5.89 12.06
CA LEU A 478 25.28 5.34 13.33
C LEU A 478 24.51 4.02 13.18
N LEU A 479 23.96 3.76 11.99
CA LEU A 479 23.32 2.51 11.57
C LEU A 479 23.53 2.38 10.07
N SER A 480 23.72 1.15 9.58
CA SER A 480 23.64 0.81 8.16
C SER A 480 23.04 -0.58 8.03
N GLN A 481 21.96 -0.71 7.26
CA GLN A 481 21.25 -1.96 7.07
C GLN A 481 20.92 -2.13 5.58
N LYS A 482 21.58 -3.09 4.91
CA LYS A 482 21.16 -3.56 3.57
C LYS A 482 19.71 -4.05 3.64
N GLN A 483 18.94 -3.69 2.62
CA GLN A 483 17.52 -3.93 2.55
C GLN A 483 17.23 -5.20 1.77
N ASP A 484 16.94 -6.28 2.50
CA ASP A 484 16.42 -7.52 1.97
C ASP A 484 14.89 -7.44 1.77
N LEU A 485 14.38 -8.31 0.91
CA LEU A 485 12.96 -8.40 0.56
C LEU A 485 12.28 -9.59 1.23
N HIS A 486 11.20 -9.32 1.96
CA HIS A 486 10.43 -10.29 2.73
C HIS A 486 8.95 -10.24 2.31
N LYS A 487 8.26 -11.38 2.21
CA LYS A 487 6.80 -11.40 2.03
C LYS A 487 6.11 -11.48 3.40
N ARG A 488 5.26 -10.50 3.68
CA ARG A 488 4.27 -10.54 4.76
C ARG A 488 3.01 -11.27 4.28
N PHE A 489 2.20 -11.77 5.22
CA PHE A 489 0.95 -12.47 4.91
C PHE A 489 -0.18 -11.95 5.81
N PRO A 490 -1.41 -11.76 5.27
CA PRO A 490 -2.58 -11.48 6.09
C PRO A 490 -2.93 -12.68 6.97
N LEU A 491 -3.45 -12.41 8.17
CA LEU A 491 -3.79 -13.44 9.15
C LEU A 491 -5.01 -14.26 8.67
N HIS A 492 -4.79 -15.54 8.35
CA HIS A 492 -5.78 -16.40 7.67
C HIS A 492 -6.35 -17.51 8.57
N LYS A 493 -7.65 -17.43 8.87
CA LYS A 493 -8.41 -18.50 9.54
C LYS A 493 -8.64 -19.72 8.62
N ARG A 494 -8.18 -20.90 9.02
CA ARG A 494 -8.30 -22.17 8.27
C ARG A 494 -9.64 -22.92 8.49
N SER A 495 -10.81 -22.32 8.21
CA SER A 495 -12.04 -23.09 7.89
C SER A 495 -13.23 -22.24 7.41
N VAL A 496 -14.00 -22.79 6.45
CA VAL A 496 -15.37 -22.36 6.13
C VAL A 496 -16.33 -22.97 7.17
N LEU A 497 -17.27 -22.18 7.70
CA LEU A 497 -18.27 -22.64 8.66
C LEU A 497 -19.62 -22.92 7.97
N PRO A 498 -20.29 -24.06 8.23
CA PRO A 498 -21.68 -24.25 7.82
C PRO A 498 -22.61 -23.41 8.72
N PRO A 499 -23.59 -22.68 8.16
CA PRO A 499 -24.49 -21.84 8.94
C PRO A 499 -25.49 -22.68 9.76
N ARG A 500 -25.67 -22.34 11.03
CA ARG A 500 -26.64 -23.01 11.93
C ARG A 500 -27.64 -22.00 12.49
N GLN A 501 -28.93 -22.24 12.24
CA GLN A 501 -30.01 -21.34 12.61
C GLN A 501 -30.34 -21.39 14.12
N ASP A 502 -29.65 -20.55 14.90
CA ASP A 502 -30.22 -20.01 16.14
C ASP A 502 -31.34 -19.01 15.79
N LEU A 503 -32.46 -19.03 16.50
CA LEU A 503 -33.64 -18.23 16.15
C LEU A 503 -33.59 -16.81 16.77
N PRO A 504 -33.88 -15.75 15.99
CA PRO A 504 -34.04 -14.38 16.46
C PRO A 504 -35.02 -14.19 17.64
N VAL A 505 -34.74 -13.18 18.47
CA VAL A 505 -35.68 -12.72 19.50
C VAL A 505 -36.54 -11.59 18.92
N ASP A 506 -37.83 -11.85 18.66
CA ASP A 506 -38.77 -10.93 17.97
C ASP A 506 -38.71 -9.47 18.47
N SER A 507 -38.68 -9.27 19.79
CA SER A 507 -38.61 -7.93 20.40
C SER A 507 -37.27 -7.22 20.17
N MET A 508 -36.17 -7.97 20.06
CA MET A 508 -34.85 -7.44 19.77
C MET A 508 -34.71 -7.08 18.28
N VAL A 509 -35.28 -7.89 17.39
CA VAL A 509 -35.39 -7.57 15.94
C VAL A 509 -36.20 -6.30 15.73
N GLN A 510 -37.36 -6.18 16.39
CA GLN A 510 -38.18 -4.98 16.31
C GLN A 510 -37.41 -3.74 16.80
N LYS A 511 -36.72 -3.84 17.94
CA LYS A 511 -35.84 -2.76 18.44
C LYS A 511 -34.66 -2.46 17.49
N GLY A 512 -34.10 -3.47 16.81
CA GLY A 512 -33.04 -3.28 15.80
C GLY A 512 -33.50 -2.45 14.60
N LYS A 513 -34.75 -2.67 14.15
CA LYS A 513 -35.41 -1.87 13.11
C LYS A 513 -35.75 -0.46 13.58
N GLU A 514 -36.13 -0.30 14.85
CA GLU A 514 -36.35 1.01 15.45
C GLU A 514 -35.05 1.82 15.57
N ILE A 515 -33.93 1.17 15.93
CA ILE A 515 -32.59 1.78 15.93
C ILE A 515 -32.22 2.22 14.51
N ALA A 516 -32.31 1.31 13.53
CA ALA A 516 -32.00 1.59 12.13
C ALA A 516 -32.79 2.81 11.60
N ALA A 517 -34.12 2.79 11.75
CA ALA A 517 -34.99 3.88 11.33
C ALA A 517 -34.74 5.21 12.07
N SER A 518 -34.27 5.17 13.33
CA SER A 518 -33.91 6.37 14.10
C SER A 518 -32.56 6.98 13.71
N LEU A 519 -31.65 6.17 13.15
CA LEU A 519 -30.32 6.56 12.69
C LEU A 519 -30.23 6.77 11.17
N GLY A 520 -31.33 6.53 10.44
CA GLY A 520 -31.39 6.66 8.98
C GLY A 520 -30.70 5.52 8.21
N ILE A 521 -30.47 4.37 8.87
CA ILE A 521 -29.81 3.20 8.30
C ILE A 521 -30.85 2.36 7.55
N ASN A 522 -30.71 2.19 6.23
CA ASN A 522 -31.52 1.27 5.42
C ASN A 522 -30.67 0.16 4.78
N ASP A 523 -29.38 0.14 5.12
CA ASP A 523 -28.29 -0.67 4.59
C ASP A 523 -28.59 -2.17 4.76
N PRO A 524 -28.59 -2.96 3.66
CA PRO A 524 -29.35 -4.20 3.59
C PRO A 524 -28.93 -5.31 4.56
N ILE A 525 -27.64 -5.37 4.94
CA ILE A 525 -27.09 -6.40 5.84
C ILE A 525 -26.95 -5.89 7.29
N PHE A 526 -27.34 -4.66 7.63
CA PHE A 526 -27.20 -4.12 8.99
C PHE A 526 -27.91 -4.96 10.07
N GLN A 527 -29.00 -5.66 9.71
CA GLN A 527 -29.67 -6.57 10.66
C GLN A 527 -28.88 -7.88 10.90
N ASP A 528 -28.02 -8.26 9.96
CA ASP A 528 -27.13 -9.42 10.03
C ASP A 528 -25.74 -9.06 10.61
N GLN A 529 -25.38 -7.77 10.66
CA GLN A 529 -24.22 -7.23 11.40
C GLN A 529 -24.41 -7.30 12.94
N TRP A 530 -24.57 -8.53 13.43
CA TRP A 530 -24.83 -8.86 14.83
C TRP A 530 -23.77 -8.34 15.80
N HIS A 531 -22.55 -8.09 15.33
CA HIS A 531 -21.46 -7.55 16.13
C HIS A 531 -21.72 -6.09 16.54
N LEU A 532 -22.49 -5.33 15.74
CA LEU A 532 -22.93 -3.95 16.04
C LEU A 532 -24.17 -3.93 16.93
N TYR A 533 -25.10 -4.88 16.70
CA TYR A 533 -26.32 -5.06 17.50
C TYR A 533 -26.84 -6.50 17.43
N ASN A 534 -26.75 -7.25 18.54
CA ASN A 534 -27.02 -8.69 18.50
C ASN A 534 -28.48 -9.01 18.86
N HIS A 535 -29.27 -9.35 17.84
CA HIS A 535 -30.69 -9.67 18.01
C HIS A 535 -30.98 -11.16 18.33
N VAL A 536 -29.96 -12.01 18.39
CA VAL A 536 -30.06 -13.47 18.64
C VAL A 536 -29.43 -13.87 19.98
N GLN A 537 -28.27 -13.29 20.31
CA GLN A 537 -27.62 -13.36 21.62
C GLN A 537 -27.51 -11.95 22.24
N PRO A 538 -28.58 -11.42 22.85
CA PRO A 538 -28.63 -10.04 23.35
C PRO A 538 -27.47 -9.69 24.30
N GLY A 539 -26.77 -8.58 24.02
CA GLY A 539 -25.60 -8.14 24.79
C GLY A 539 -24.27 -8.73 24.33
N HIS A 540 -24.29 -9.65 23.35
CA HIS A 540 -23.09 -10.13 22.66
C HIS A 540 -22.83 -9.30 21.38
N ASP A 541 -22.72 -7.98 21.56
CA ASP A 541 -22.36 -6.96 20.57
C ASP A 541 -21.40 -5.92 21.20
N ILE A 542 -20.81 -5.04 20.38
CA ILE A 542 -19.88 -3.99 20.85
C ILE A 542 -20.55 -2.79 21.55
N ASN A 543 -21.88 -2.81 21.75
CA ASN A 543 -22.66 -1.74 22.39
C ASN A 543 -22.58 -0.36 21.68
N VAL A 544 -22.30 -0.33 20.36
CA VAL A 544 -22.07 0.92 19.61
C VAL A 544 -23.34 1.75 19.37
N THR A 545 -24.51 1.12 19.27
CA THR A 545 -25.77 1.83 18.94
C THR A 545 -26.12 2.98 19.90
N GLY A 546 -25.70 2.88 21.17
CA GLY A 546 -25.84 3.95 22.16
C GLY A 546 -24.90 5.15 21.95
N VAL A 547 -23.79 4.97 21.22
CA VAL A 547 -22.84 6.03 20.85
C VAL A 547 -23.36 6.79 19.63
N TRP A 548 -23.80 6.07 18.58
CA TRP A 548 -24.42 6.69 17.40
C TRP A 548 -25.66 7.52 17.74
N ALA A 549 -26.47 7.06 18.72
CA ALA A 549 -27.61 7.81 19.24
C ALA A 549 -27.25 9.15 19.93
N GLN A 550 -25.96 9.42 20.16
CA GLN A 550 -25.44 10.70 20.68
C GLN A 550 -24.87 11.59 19.56
N GLY A 551 -24.84 11.12 18.30
CA GLY A 551 -24.25 11.80 17.15
C GLY A 551 -22.75 11.54 16.94
N ILE A 552 -22.13 10.69 17.75
CA ILE A 552 -20.72 10.28 17.64
C ILE A 552 -20.64 9.05 16.72
N THR A 553 -19.79 9.12 15.71
CA THR A 553 -19.93 8.37 14.44
C THR A 553 -18.63 8.20 13.65
N GLY A 554 -17.50 8.77 14.10
CA GLY A 554 -16.17 8.67 13.49
C GLY A 554 -15.56 10.01 13.02
N LYS A 555 -16.31 11.12 13.12
CA LYS A 555 -15.99 12.36 12.40
C LYS A 555 -14.62 12.95 12.75
N ASN A 556 -13.88 13.32 11.70
CA ASN A 556 -12.52 13.87 11.75
C ASN A 556 -11.45 12.91 12.30
N SER A 557 -11.76 11.62 12.49
CA SER A 557 -10.76 10.58 12.72
C SER A 557 -10.49 9.79 11.45
N THR A 558 -9.25 9.34 11.28
CA THR A 558 -8.79 8.58 10.11
C THR A 558 -8.10 7.30 10.57
N VAL A 559 -8.47 6.16 9.97
CA VAL A 559 -7.85 4.86 10.22
C VAL A 559 -7.14 4.37 8.96
N CYS A 560 -5.84 4.11 9.05
CA CYS A 560 -5.07 3.48 7.99
C CYS A 560 -5.15 1.95 8.12
N ILE A 561 -5.52 1.29 7.03
CA ILE A 561 -5.50 -0.15 6.87
C ILE A 561 -4.15 -0.53 6.28
N VAL A 562 -3.26 -1.12 7.08
CA VAL A 562 -1.95 -1.58 6.63
C VAL A 562 -2.10 -3.05 6.26
N ASP A 563 -2.35 -3.37 4.99
CA ASP A 563 -2.83 -4.71 4.59
C ASP A 563 -2.61 -5.02 3.08
N ASP A 564 -3.45 -5.84 2.45
CA ASP A 564 -3.39 -6.24 1.02
C ASP A 564 -4.04 -5.26 0.02
N GLY A 565 -4.66 -4.18 0.53
CA GLY A 565 -5.25 -3.12 -0.28
C GLY A 565 -6.61 -2.63 0.22
N LEU A 566 -7.09 -1.54 -0.40
CA LEU A 566 -8.38 -0.93 -0.12
C LEU A 566 -9.07 -0.56 -1.44
N ASP A 567 -10.21 -1.20 -1.74
CA ASP A 567 -11.02 -0.85 -2.91
C ASP A 567 -11.74 0.49 -2.72
N MET A 568 -11.05 1.56 -3.09
CA MET A 568 -11.55 2.94 -3.05
C MET A 568 -12.68 3.22 -4.05
N ASP A 569 -12.99 2.32 -4.98
CA ASP A 569 -14.10 2.49 -5.93
C ASP A 569 -15.44 1.94 -5.38
N SER A 570 -15.40 1.14 -4.31
CA SER A 570 -16.58 0.57 -3.67
C SER A 570 -17.55 1.65 -3.20
N ASP A 571 -18.85 1.45 -3.48
CA ASP A 571 -19.91 2.36 -3.08
C ASP A 571 -20.04 2.47 -1.56
N ASP A 572 -19.66 1.40 -0.85
CA ASP A 572 -19.67 1.29 0.60
C ASP A 572 -18.44 1.98 1.26
N LEU A 573 -17.41 2.37 0.50
CA LEU A 573 -16.16 2.93 1.07
C LEU A 573 -15.74 4.29 0.50
N ARG A 574 -16.00 4.58 -0.79
CA ARG A 574 -15.39 5.73 -1.49
C ARG A 574 -15.66 7.10 -0.85
N ASP A 575 -16.84 7.29 -0.27
CA ASP A 575 -17.19 8.57 0.39
C ASP A 575 -16.38 8.77 1.69
N ASN A 576 -15.93 7.66 2.31
CA ASN A 576 -15.07 7.63 3.49
C ASN A 576 -13.59 7.36 3.18
N TYR A 577 -13.21 7.09 1.92
CA TYR A 577 -11.82 6.97 1.52
C TYR A 577 -11.04 8.29 1.77
N PHE A 578 -9.75 8.14 2.08
CA PHE A 578 -8.80 9.24 2.30
C PHE A 578 -7.52 9.00 1.49
N ALA A 579 -7.40 9.70 0.37
CA ALA A 579 -6.32 9.52 -0.59
C ALA A 579 -4.97 10.03 -0.07
N GLU A 580 -4.93 11.19 0.60
CA GLU A 580 -3.68 11.78 1.07
C GLU A 580 -2.97 10.93 2.16
N GLY A 581 -3.73 10.11 2.90
CA GLY A 581 -3.19 9.14 3.86
C GLY A 581 -2.95 7.74 3.31
N SER A 582 -3.07 7.54 2.00
CA SER A 582 -2.95 6.23 1.33
C SER A 582 -1.70 6.11 0.44
N PHE A 583 -1.17 4.90 0.30
CA PHE A 583 -0.07 4.57 -0.63
C PHE A 583 0.02 3.05 -0.88
N ASP A 584 0.61 2.65 -2.00
CA ASP A 584 0.96 1.27 -2.32
C ASP A 584 2.47 1.06 -2.31
N PHE A 585 2.96 0.24 -1.38
CA PHE A 585 4.39 -0.07 -1.24
C PHE A 585 4.80 -1.34 -2.01
N ASN A 586 3.85 -2.14 -2.49
CA ASN A 586 4.15 -3.30 -3.33
C ASN A 586 4.43 -2.87 -4.78
N ASP A 587 3.59 -1.98 -5.32
CA ASP A 587 3.70 -1.45 -6.69
C ASP A 587 4.26 -0.01 -6.74
N GLN A 588 4.51 0.63 -5.59
CA GLN A 588 5.13 1.97 -5.43
C GLN A 588 4.34 3.09 -6.14
N VAL A 589 3.02 3.13 -5.92
CA VAL A 589 2.07 4.10 -6.52
C VAL A 589 1.10 4.68 -5.47
N PRO A 590 0.44 5.84 -5.72
CA PRO A 590 -0.45 6.46 -4.72
C PRO A 590 -1.73 5.69 -4.40
N ASP A 591 -2.27 4.89 -5.33
CA ASP A 591 -3.51 4.13 -5.10
C ASP A 591 -3.23 2.75 -4.47
N PRO A 592 -3.69 2.47 -3.22
CA PRO A 592 -3.52 1.17 -2.54
C PRO A 592 -4.49 0.10 -3.08
N LYS A 593 -4.74 0.11 -4.39
CA LYS A 593 -5.84 -0.62 -5.00
C LYS A 593 -5.56 -2.13 -5.01
N PRO A 594 -6.50 -3.00 -4.61
CA PRO A 594 -6.41 -4.43 -4.80
C PRO A 594 -6.13 -4.80 -6.27
N ARG A 595 -5.10 -5.62 -6.53
CA ARG A 595 -4.70 -6.02 -7.90
C ARG A 595 -4.63 -7.55 -8.09
N LEU A 596 -4.40 -8.32 -7.03
CA LEU A 596 -4.37 -9.78 -7.05
C LEU A 596 -5.75 -10.39 -6.77
N SER A 597 -5.95 -11.67 -7.11
CA SER A 597 -7.19 -12.41 -6.86
C SER A 597 -7.43 -12.78 -5.39
N ASP A 598 -6.42 -12.59 -4.54
CA ASP A 598 -6.42 -12.78 -3.10
C ASP A 598 -6.39 -11.45 -2.31
N ASP A 599 -6.15 -10.31 -2.98
CA ASP A 599 -6.24 -8.96 -2.39
C ASP A 599 -7.72 -8.63 -2.07
N HIS A 600 -8.15 -8.92 -0.85
CA HIS A 600 -9.54 -8.78 -0.39
C HIS A 600 -9.64 -8.40 1.10
N HIS A 601 -8.56 -8.59 1.86
CA HIS A 601 -8.56 -8.62 3.31
C HIS A 601 -8.64 -7.21 3.90
N GLY A 602 -7.80 -6.28 3.44
CA GLY A 602 -7.82 -4.88 3.84
C GLY A 602 -9.13 -4.17 3.48
N THR A 603 -9.77 -4.54 2.36
CA THR A 603 -11.08 -4.00 1.96
C THR A 603 -12.20 -4.46 2.91
N ARG A 604 -12.16 -5.71 3.39
CA ARG A 604 -13.11 -6.23 4.38
C ARG A 604 -12.92 -5.56 5.75
N CYS A 605 -11.67 -5.36 6.16
CA CYS A 605 -11.31 -4.62 7.38
C CYS A 605 -11.71 -3.13 7.30
N ALA A 606 -11.56 -2.49 6.14
CA ALA A 606 -11.98 -1.11 5.91
C ALA A 606 -13.50 -0.94 6.13
N GLY A 607 -14.30 -1.89 5.65
CA GLY A 607 -15.75 -1.91 5.84
C GLY A 607 -16.17 -1.99 7.31
N GLU A 608 -15.51 -2.84 8.11
CA GLU A 608 -15.80 -2.94 9.55
C GLU A 608 -15.59 -1.61 10.30
N ILE A 609 -14.61 -0.82 9.86
CA ILE A 609 -14.30 0.48 10.43
C ILE A 609 -15.24 1.57 9.90
N ALA A 610 -15.34 1.74 8.58
CA ALA A 610 -15.92 2.92 7.95
C ALA A 610 -16.80 2.65 6.71
N ALA A 611 -17.43 1.47 6.59
CA ALA A 611 -18.53 1.27 5.64
C ALA A 611 -19.60 2.38 5.79
N VAL A 612 -19.99 2.98 4.67
CA VAL A 612 -20.78 4.21 4.59
C VAL A 612 -22.26 3.88 4.70
N ARG A 613 -22.98 4.52 5.62
CA ARG A 613 -24.46 4.42 5.70
C ARG A 613 -25.12 5.14 4.50
N ASN A 614 -25.31 4.42 3.39
CA ASN A 614 -25.81 4.93 2.10
C ASN A 614 -26.72 3.96 1.31
N ASP A 615 -27.30 2.96 1.97
CA ASP A 615 -28.15 1.88 1.43
C ASP A 615 -27.39 0.76 0.68
N VAL A 616 -26.05 0.75 0.71
CA VAL A 616 -25.19 -0.35 0.22
C VAL A 616 -24.75 -1.23 1.40
N CYS A 617 -24.55 -2.52 1.16
CA CYS A 617 -24.03 -3.49 2.12
C CYS A 617 -24.46 -3.31 3.59
N GLY A 618 -23.63 -2.68 4.44
CA GLY A 618 -23.87 -2.53 5.88
C GLY A 618 -23.44 -1.15 6.38
N VAL A 619 -22.97 -1.06 7.62
CA VAL A 619 -22.31 0.15 8.16
C VAL A 619 -21.08 -0.21 8.96
N GLY A 620 -20.09 0.69 8.95
CA GLY A 620 -18.90 0.59 9.80
C GLY A 620 -19.18 1.03 11.23
N VAL A 621 -18.30 0.66 12.17
CA VAL A 621 -18.36 1.14 13.56
C VAL A 621 -18.29 2.68 13.62
N ALA A 622 -17.49 3.27 12.74
CA ALA A 622 -17.22 4.70 12.58
C ALA A 622 -17.60 5.18 11.16
N TYR A 623 -18.85 4.98 10.75
CA TYR A 623 -19.38 5.24 9.40
C TYR A 623 -19.37 6.70 8.90
N ASP A 624 -19.10 7.71 9.76
CA ASP A 624 -18.84 9.10 9.33
C ASP A 624 -17.34 9.47 9.53
N GLY A 625 -16.46 8.48 9.73
CA GLY A 625 -15.00 8.62 9.83
C GLY A 625 -14.29 8.26 8.52
N LYS A 626 -12.97 8.50 8.47
CA LYS A 626 -12.16 8.30 7.26
C LYS A 626 -11.32 7.03 7.32
N VAL A 627 -11.08 6.42 6.16
CA VAL A 627 -10.26 5.22 6.00
C VAL A 627 -9.28 5.36 4.85
N SER A 628 -8.02 5.01 5.10
CA SER A 628 -6.91 5.04 4.14
C SER A 628 -6.28 3.65 4.01
N GLY A 629 -5.55 3.40 2.94
CA GLY A 629 -4.89 2.11 2.68
C GLY A 629 -3.37 2.25 2.52
N ALA A 630 -2.61 1.45 3.25
CA ALA A 630 -1.19 1.20 3.01
C ALA A 630 -1.03 -0.24 2.52
N ARG A 631 -0.95 -0.43 1.20
CA ARG A 631 -0.87 -1.77 0.59
C ARG A 631 0.56 -2.29 0.68
N ILE A 632 0.75 -3.35 1.48
CA ILE A 632 2.07 -3.95 1.79
C ILE A 632 2.11 -5.48 1.67
N LEU A 633 0.97 -6.19 1.77
CA LEU A 633 0.96 -7.67 1.93
C LEU A 633 0.95 -8.45 0.60
N SER A 634 0.61 -7.80 -0.51
CA SER A 634 0.38 -8.47 -1.80
C SER A 634 1.69 -8.96 -2.42
N GLY A 635 2.79 -8.23 -2.22
CA GLY A 635 4.12 -8.53 -2.74
C GLY A 635 5.15 -8.89 -1.67
N VAL A 636 6.43 -8.74 -2.04
CA VAL A 636 7.54 -8.62 -1.10
C VAL A 636 7.82 -7.14 -0.81
N ILE A 637 8.26 -6.82 0.39
CA ILE A 637 8.61 -5.47 0.85
C ILE A 637 9.96 -5.49 1.59
N SER A 638 10.56 -4.32 1.76
CA SER A 638 11.76 -4.15 2.60
C SER A 638 11.41 -3.70 4.03
N ASP A 639 12.33 -3.86 4.98
CA ASP A 639 12.21 -3.29 6.34
C ASP A 639 12.05 -1.76 6.30
N ALA A 640 12.65 -1.09 5.30
CA ALA A 640 12.47 0.33 5.02
C ALA A 640 11.07 0.68 4.50
N ASP A 641 10.51 -0.11 3.59
CA ASP A 641 9.14 0.09 3.08
C ASP A 641 8.10 -0.14 4.18
N GLU A 642 8.28 -1.21 4.97
CA GLU A 642 7.44 -1.51 6.13
C GLU A 642 7.53 -0.40 7.20
N ALA A 643 8.74 0.13 7.47
CA ALA A 643 8.95 1.25 8.36
C ALA A 643 8.30 2.56 7.88
N ILE A 644 8.24 2.81 6.56
CA ILE A 644 7.52 3.98 6.02
C ILE A 644 6.00 3.74 6.13
N ALA A 645 5.50 2.57 5.73
CA ALA A 645 4.08 2.24 5.81
C ALA A 645 3.52 2.36 7.23
N MET A 646 4.27 1.84 8.22
CA MET A 646 3.96 1.92 9.65
C MET A 646 3.95 3.34 10.24
N ASN A 647 4.30 4.38 9.49
CA ASN A 647 4.14 5.76 9.93
C ASN A 647 3.70 6.74 8.81
N TYR A 648 3.17 6.21 7.70
CA TYR A 648 2.75 7.01 6.54
C TYR A 648 1.62 7.97 6.91
N ALA A 649 1.80 9.26 6.61
CA ALA A 649 0.89 10.37 6.96
C ALA A 649 0.47 10.41 8.46
N PHE A 650 1.39 10.24 9.41
CA PHE A 650 1.06 10.11 10.85
C PHE A 650 0.45 11.34 11.55
N GLN A 651 0.23 12.46 10.86
CA GLN A 651 -0.53 13.58 11.40
C GLN A 651 -2.02 13.44 11.09
N GLU A 652 -2.33 12.91 9.90
CA GLU A 652 -3.67 12.72 9.35
C GLU A 652 -4.22 11.32 9.64
N ASN A 653 -3.40 10.28 9.50
CA ASN A 653 -3.70 8.90 9.89
C ASN A 653 -3.53 8.75 11.41
N TRP A 654 -4.64 8.65 12.15
CA TRP A 654 -4.63 8.67 13.61
C TRP A 654 -4.44 7.28 14.23
N ILE A 655 -4.98 6.27 13.57
CA ILE A 655 -4.98 4.87 13.99
C ILE A 655 -4.48 4.03 12.81
N TYR A 656 -3.65 3.02 13.07
CA TYR A 656 -3.18 2.04 12.08
C TYR A 656 -3.72 0.68 12.49
N SER A 657 -4.58 0.08 11.65
CA SER A 657 -5.13 -1.26 11.84
C SER A 657 -4.31 -2.25 11.03
N CYS A 658 -3.71 -3.23 11.72
CA CYS A 658 -2.76 -4.18 11.16
C CYS A 658 -3.26 -5.60 11.44
N SER A 659 -3.72 -6.29 10.39
CA SER A 659 -4.31 -7.64 10.51
C SER A 659 -3.39 -8.72 9.90
N TRP A 660 -2.10 -8.56 10.12
CA TRP A 660 -0.98 -9.39 9.65
C TRP A 660 0.06 -9.59 10.76
N GLY A 661 0.97 -10.53 10.58
CA GLY A 661 2.06 -10.82 11.51
C GLY A 661 3.01 -11.91 10.98
N PRO A 662 3.85 -12.49 11.85
CA PRO A 662 4.60 -13.72 11.56
C PRO A 662 3.66 -14.92 11.32
N PRO A 663 4.16 -16.06 10.82
CA PRO A 663 3.32 -17.23 10.56
C PRO A 663 2.76 -17.90 11.84
N ASP A 664 1.43 -17.96 11.94
CA ASP A 664 0.59 -18.61 12.99
C ASP A 664 0.78 -20.15 13.17
N ASP A 665 2.01 -20.68 13.12
CA ASP A 665 2.28 -22.12 12.94
C ASP A 665 2.66 -22.90 14.22
N GLY A 666 2.77 -22.22 15.36
CA GLY A 666 3.25 -22.80 16.63
C GLY A 666 4.76 -23.01 16.66
N GLN A 667 5.53 -22.35 15.76
CA GLN A 667 6.99 -22.50 15.63
C GLN A 667 7.70 -21.16 15.43
N SER A 668 7.07 -20.20 14.75
CA SER A 668 7.66 -18.91 14.39
C SER A 668 8.03 -18.07 15.61
N MET A 669 9.03 -17.21 15.50
CA MET A 669 9.43 -16.26 16.54
C MET A 669 10.18 -15.13 15.85
N GLU A 670 9.52 -13.99 15.64
CA GLU A 670 10.02 -12.91 14.81
C GLU A 670 9.61 -11.56 15.41
N GLN A 671 10.53 -10.58 15.39
CA GLN A 671 10.31 -9.23 15.89
C GLN A 671 10.56 -8.20 14.78
N PRO A 672 9.95 -7.00 14.83
CA PRO A 672 10.16 -5.98 13.82
C PRO A 672 11.62 -5.52 13.77
N GLY A 673 12.10 -5.24 12.55
CA GLY A 673 13.44 -4.69 12.33
C GLY A 673 13.65 -3.35 13.03
N ILE A 674 14.91 -2.92 13.11
CA ILE A 674 15.26 -1.71 13.87
C ILE A 674 14.62 -0.45 13.25
N LEU A 675 14.41 -0.44 11.93
CA LEU A 675 13.73 0.66 11.23
C LEU A 675 12.24 0.71 11.61
N ILE A 676 11.53 -0.42 11.60
CA ILE A 676 10.13 -0.50 12.00
C ILE A 676 9.96 -0.11 13.47
N ARG A 677 10.84 -0.60 14.36
CA ARG A 677 10.82 -0.21 15.79
C ARG A 677 11.04 1.31 15.96
N ARG A 678 11.94 1.92 15.19
CA ARG A 678 12.11 3.39 15.16
C ARG A 678 10.91 4.11 14.57
N ALA A 679 10.24 3.54 13.56
CA ALA A 679 9.05 4.11 12.94
C ALA A 679 7.86 4.13 13.90
N MET A 680 7.60 3.03 14.61
CA MET A 680 6.56 2.97 15.65
C MET A 680 6.83 3.94 16.81
N VAL A 681 8.09 4.00 17.30
CA VAL A 681 8.49 4.98 18.33
C VAL A 681 8.34 6.42 17.83
N THR A 682 8.62 6.68 16.55
CA THR A 682 8.39 8.01 15.95
C THR A 682 6.89 8.32 15.86
N GLY A 683 6.06 7.35 15.46
CA GLY A 683 4.60 7.50 15.41
C GLY A 683 3.97 7.79 16.78
N ILE A 684 4.31 7.03 17.82
CA ILE A 684 3.78 7.25 19.19
C ILE A 684 4.32 8.54 19.86
N GLN A 685 5.41 9.15 19.35
CA GLN A 685 5.96 10.41 19.89
C GLN A 685 5.60 11.66 19.09
N LYS A 686 5.48 11.57 17.76
CA LYS A 686 5.30 12.72 16.85
C LYS A 686 3.98 12.70 16.09
N GLY A 687 3.31 11.55 16.04
CA GLY A 687 1.97 11.41 15.46
C GLY A 687 0.95 12.33 16.11
N ARG A 688 -0.05 12.78 15.34
CA ARG A 688 -1.18 13.61 15.81
C ARG A 688 -0.73 14.80 16.68
N GLY A 689 0.24 15.59 16.20
CA GLY A 689 0.79 16.75 16.91
C GLY A 689 1.55 16.42 18.20
N GLY A 690 2.01 15.18 18.37
CA GLY A 690 2.66 14.70 19.61
C GLY A 690 1.72 13.98 20.59
N LEU A 691 0.47 13.72 20.22
CA LEU A 691 -0.42 12.81 20.98
C LEU A 691 -0.09 11.34 20.74
N GLY A 692 0.57 11.04 19.62
CA GLY A 692 0.96 9.70 19.19
C GLY A 692 -0.12 8.99 18.38
N SER A 693 0.33 8.31 17.32
CA SER A 693 -0.45 7.34 16.55
C SER A 693 -0.84 6.14 17.41
N VAL A 694 -1.98 5.50 17.11
CA VAL A 694 -2.40 4.26 17.78
C VAL A 694 -2.27 3.08 16.83
N TYR A 695 -1.49 2.08 17.20
CA TYR A 695 -1.39 0.82 16.46
C TYR A 695 -2.36 -0.20 17.05
N VAL A 696 -3.16 -0.85 16.21
CA VAL A 696 -4.07 -1.94 16.60
C VAL A 696 -3.70 -3.18 15.80
N PHE A 697 -3.28 -4.23 16.50
CA PHE A 697 -2.87 -5.49 15.89
C PHE A 697 -3.84 -6.63 16.24
N ALA A 698 -4.21 -7.41 15.25
CA ALA A 698 -4.89 -8.68 15.45
C ALA A 698 -3.92 -9.72 16.03
N ILE A 699 -4.36 -10.47 17.04
CA ILE A 699 -3.45 -11.23 17.92
C ILE A 699 -2.97 -12.61 17.39
N GLY A 700 -3.07 -12.88 16.08
CA GLY A 700 -2.74 -14.19 15.49
C GLY A 700 -3.89 -15.22 15.53
N ASN A 701 -3.82 -16.25 14.69
CA ASN A 701 -4.80 -17.35 14.59
C ASN A 701 -4.22 -18.74 14.94
N GLY A 702 -3.02 -18.80 15.52
CA GLY A 702 -2.24 -20.01 15.72
C GLY A 702 -2.62 -20.89 16.91
N ALA A 703 -3.67 -20.56 17.68
CA ALA A 703 -3.95 -21.24 18.95
C ALA A 703 -4.19 -22.76 18.85
N ALA A 704 -4.70 -23.25 17.72
CA ALA A 704 -4.85 -24.69 17.45
C ALA A 704 -3.52 -25.44 17.26
N ASN A 705 -2.42 -24.71 17.03
CA ASN A 705 -1.05 -25.20 16.94
C ASN A 705 -0.28 -25.11 18.28
N ASP A 706 -0.97 -24.73 19.37
CA ASP A 706 -0.41 -24.18 20.62
C ASP A 706 0.44 -22.91 20.41
N ASP A 707 0.11 -22.05 19.44
CA ASP A 707 0.83 -20.78 19.32
C ASP A 707 0.46 -19.76 20.41
N ASN A 708 1.34 -18.79 20.59
CA ASN A 708 1.27 -17.78 21.63
C ASN A 708 1.90 -16.46 21.14
N CYS A 709 1.04 -15.47 20.93
CA CYS A 709 1.35 -14.08 20.54
C CYS A 709 2.51 -13.37 21.27
N ASN A 710 3.01 -13.85 22.42
CA ASN A 710 4.24 -13.31 23.00
C ASN A 710 5.53 -13.72 22.23
N PHE A 711 5.42 -14.60 21.23
CA PHE A 711 6.44 -14.94 20.23
C PHE A 711 6.34 -14.10 18.94
N ASP A 712 5.34 -13.22 18.84
CA ASP A 712 5.23 -12.20 17.79
C ASP A 712 5.62 -10.83 18.36
N GLY A 713 6.66 -10.21 17.79
CA GLY A 713 7.14 -8.89 18.23
C GLY A 713 6.25 -7.71 17.80
N TYR A 714 5.25 -7.91 16.94
CA TYR A 714 4.27 -6.88 16.58
C TYR A 714 3.15 -6.79 17.63
N THR A 715 2.56 -7.93 18.03
CA THR A 715 1.54 -7.99 19.09
C THR A 715 2.11 -8.02 20.52
N ASN A 716 3.39 -8.33 20.73
CA ASN A 716 4.02 -8.18 22.05
C ASN A 716 4.60 -6.76 22.30
N SER A 717 4.58 -5.89 21.29
CA SER A 717 5.05 -4.50 21.40
C SER A 717 4.21 -3.68 22.39
N ILE A 718 4.85 -2.83 23.20
CA ILE A 718 4.13 -1.92 24.11
C ILE A 718 3.38 -0.81 23.35
N TYR A 719 3.75 -0.55 22.10
CA TYR A 719 3.19 0.51 21.26
C TYR A 719 1.89 0.09 20.55
N SER A 720 1.57 -1.20 20.53
CA SER A 720 0.36 -1.77 19.91
C SER A 720 -0.73 -2.09 20.94
N VAL A 721 -1.97 -2.09 20.47
CA VAL A 721 -3.11 -2.73 21.13
C VAL A 721 -3.33 -4.08 20.47
N SER A 722 -3.14 -5.15 21.23
CA SER A 722 -3.28 -6.52 20.73
C SER A 722 -4.65 -7.09 21.05
N VAL A 723 -5.39 -7.46 20.00
CA VAL A 723 -6.84 -7.74 20.02
C VAL A 723 -7.14 -9.18 19.62
N GLY A 724 -7.77 -9.92 20.53
CA GLY A 724 -8.28 -11.27 20.24
C GLY A 724 -9.73 -11.34 19.82
N GLY A 725 -10.11 -12.51 19.29
CA GLY A 725 -11.44 -12.79 18.79
C GLY A 725 -12.32 -13.51 19.82
N ILE A 726 -13.58 -13.09 19.91
CA ILE A 726 -14.68 -13.85 20.54
C ILE A 726 -15.82 -14.04 19.55
N ASP A 727 -16.54 -15.15 19.63
CA ASP A 727 -17.64 -15.41 18.70
C ASP A 727 -18.95 -14.72 19.11
N ARG A 728 -20.00 -14.87 18.30
CA ARG A 728 -21.34 -14.31 18.54
C ARG A 728 -21.97 -14.72 19.88
N LYS A 729 -21.48 -15.79 20.51
CA LYS A 729 -21.94 -16.31 21.81
C LYS A 729 -21.00 -15.92 22.95
N GLY A 730 -19.98 -15.09 22.67
CA GLY A 730 -18.95 -14.68 23.62
C GLY A 730 -17.97 -15.80 23.98
N LEU A 731 -17.95 -16.89 23.19
CA LEU A 731 -17.02 -17.99 23.40
C LEU A 731 -15.69 -17.69 22.69
N HIS A 732 -14.61 -18.27 23.19
CA HIS A 732 -13.30 -18.20 22.56
C HIS A 732 -13.22 -19.13 21.33
N PRO A 733 -12.96 -18.62 20.11
CA PRO A 733 -12.81 -19.43 18.91
C PRO A 733 -11.57 -20.34 19.00
N TYR A 734 -11.55 -21.42 18.22
CA TYR A 734 -10.42 -22.37 18.22
C TYR A 734 -9.07 -21.76 17.77
N TYR A 735 -9.11 -20.60 17.12
CA TYR A 735 -7.96 -19.95 16.48
C TYR A 735 -7.35 -18.81 17.30
N SER A 736 -8.14 -18.09 18.10
CA SER A 736 -7.65 -16.87 18.77
C SER A 736 -6.55 -17.19 19.76
N GLU A 737 -5.42 -16.51 19.68
CA GLU A 737 -4.30 -16.77 20.58
C GLU A 737 -4.46 -16.15 21.97
N LYS A 738 -3.57 -16.58 22.87
CA LYS A 738 -3.56 -16.18 24.27
C LYS A 738 -2.12 -15.91 24.73
N CYS A 739 -1.89 -14.74 25.29
CA CYS A 739 -0.61 -14.32 25.86
C CYS A 739 -0.83 -13.16 26.83
N SER A 740 0.21 -12.82 27.60
CA SER A 740 0.14 -11.73 28.58
C SER A 740 0.16 -10.33 27.94
N ALA A 741 0.46 -10.23 26.64
CA ALA A 741 0.38 -9.00 25.85
C ALA A 741 -1.05 -8.65 25.39
N GLN A 742 -2.01 -9.58 25.47
CA GLN A 742 -3.40 -9.32 25.05
C GLN A 742 -4.07 -8.27 25.91
N LEU A 743 -4.51 -7.15 25.33
CA LEU A 743 -5.18 -6.08 26.08
C LEU A 743 -6.68 -6.31 26.22
N VAL A 744 -7.33 -6.74 25.13
CA VAL A 744 -8.78 -6.78 24.97
C VAL A 744 -9.18 -7.81 23.92
N VAL A 745 -10.44 -8.26 23.94
CA VAL A 745 -11.05 -9.03 22.85
C VAL A 745 -12.25 -8.32 22.23
N THR A 746 -12.60 -8.65 20.99
CA THR A 746 -13.89 -8.26 20.40
C THR A 746 -14.39 -9.29 19.39
N TYR A 747 -15.55 -9.02 18.80
CA TYR A 747 -16.31 -9.99 18.04
C TYR A 747 -15.66 -10.38 16.71
N SER A 748 -15.76 -11.66 16.38
CA SER A 748 -15.30 -12.28 15.13
C SER A 748 -16.05 -13.60 14.89
N SER A 749 -15.63 -14.38 13.89
CA SER A 749 -16.29 -15.62 13.48
C SER A 749 -16.17 -16.78 14.49
N GLY A 750 -17.23 -17.57 14.61
CA GLY A 750 -17.32 -18.75 15.47
C GLY A 750 -18.78 -19.17 15.70
N SER A 751 -18.99 -20.31 16.36
CA SER A 751 -20.33 -20.86 16.65
C SER A 751 -21.33 -20.98 15.47
N GLY A 752 -20.83 -20.97 14.23
CA GLY A 752 -21.64 -21.04 13.01
C GLY A 752 -22.02 -19.69 12.39
N ASP A 753 -21.40 -18.58 12.82
CA ASP A 753 -21.55 -17.23 12.27
C ASP A 753 -20.18 -16.54 12.08
N ALA A 754 -20.18 -15.38 11.43
CA ALA A 754 -19.01 -14.63 10.98
C ALA A 754 -19.30 -13.13 10.91
N ILE A 755 -18.31 -12.31 10.55
CA ILE A 755 -18.51 -10.88 10.34
C ILE A 755 -19.06 -10.62 8.92
N HIS A 756 -19.97 -9.64 8.86
CA HIS A 756 -20.67 -9.17 7.67
C HIS A 756 -20.19 -7.73 7.38
N THR A 757 -19.54 -7.53 6.23
CA THR A 757 -18.78 -6.31 5.87
C THR A 757 -18.72 -6.15 4.34
N THR A 758 -18.05 -5.11 3.84
CA THR A 758 -17.74 -4.85 2.42
C THR A 758 -16.86 -5.96 1.82
N ASP A 759 -16.86 -6.10 0.49
CA ASP A 759 -15.86 -6.88 -0.27
C ASP A 759 -15.44 -6.11 -1.54
N VAL A 760 -14.39 -6.57 -2.22
CA VAL A 760 -13.86 -5.89 -3.41
C VAL A 760 -14.87 -5.86 -4.56
N GLY A 761 -15.08 -4.66 -5.09
CA GLY A 761 -15.89 -4.27 -6.25
C GLY A 761 -17.19 -3.56 -5.87
N LYS A 762 -17.38 -2.30 -6.30
CA LYS A 762 -18.67 -1.55 -6.29
C LYS A 762 -19.59 -1.89 -5.11
N ASP A 763 -20.59 -2.74 -5.36
CA ASP A 763 -21.70 -3.13 -4.48
C ASP A 763 -21.54 -4.57 -3.92
N LYS A 764 -20.31 -4.97 -3.53
CA LYS A 764 -20.01 -6.32 -3.01
C LYS A 764 -19.90 -6.32 -1.49
N CYS A 765 -20.51 -7.35 -0.88
CA CYS A 765 -20.51 -7.58 0.55
C CYS A 765 -20.06 -9.02 0.85
N TYR A 766 -19.32 -9.20 1.94
CA TYR A 766 -18.84 -10.49 2.42
C TYR A 766 -19.46 -10.83 3.78
N THR A 767 -20.01 -12.04 3.92
CA THR A 767 -20.75 -12.50 5.11
C THR A 767 -20.01 -13.57 5.92
N ASN A 768 -18.73 -13.79 5.62
CA ASN A 768 -17.89 -14.83 6.20
C ASN A 768 -16.52 -14.29 6.70
N HIS A 769 -16.39 -12.99 7.00
CA HIS A 769 -15.13 -12.44 7.49
C HIS A 769 -14.84 -12.90 8.93
N GLY A 770 -13.57 -12.98 9.32
CA GLY A 770 -13.18 -13.53 10.61
C GLY A 770 -11.73 -13.96 10.69
N GLY A 771 -11.39 -14.62 11.79
CA GLY A 771 -10.02 -14.61 12.31
C GLY A 771 -9.87 -13.46 13.31
N THR A 772 -8.79 -13.41 14.06
CA THR A 772 -8.48 -12.24 14.91
C THR A 772 -8.30 -10.97 14.07
N SER A 773 -8.00 -11.15 12.78
CA SER A 773 -7.98 -10.21 11.66
C SER A 773 -9.21 -9.30 11.56
N ALA A 774 -10.40 -9.78 11.95
CA ALA A 774 -11.65 -9.00 12.00
C ALA A 774 -11.90 -8.35 13.38
N ALA A 775 -11.25 -8.86 14.43
CA ALA A 775 -11.38 -8.27 15.76
C ALA A 775 -10.61 -6.95 15.88
N GLY A 776 -9.42 -6.85 15.29
CA GLY A 776 -8.62 -5.62 15.25
C GLY A 776 -9.38 -4.40 14.68
N PRO A 777 -9.94 -4.48 13.46
CA PRO A 777 -10.70 -3.40 12.82
C PRO A 777 -11.86 -2.88 13.68
N LEU A 778 -12.65 -3.76 14.29
CA LEU A 778 -13.74 -3.34 15.18
C LEU A 778 -13.24 -2.54 16.40
N VAL A 779 -12.07 -2.85 16.95
CA VAL A 779 -11.44 -2.04 18.02
C VAL A 779 -10.91 -0.71 17.47
N ALA A 780 -10.29 -0.70 16.29
CA ALA A 780 -9.85 0.53 15.64
C ALA A 780 -11.03 1.49 15.37
N GLY A 781 -12.18 0.98 14.94
CA GLY A 781 -13.42 1.75 14.82
C GLY A 781 -13.96 2.28 16.16
N ILE A 782 -13.84 1.52 17.25
CA ILE A 782 -14.19 2.00 18.60
C ILE A 782 -13.26 3.14 19.03
N TYR A 783 -11.97 3.08 18.69
CA TYR A 783 -11.02 4.16 18.97
C TYR A 783 -11.27 5.40 18.12
N ALA A 784 -11.70 5.26 16.86
CA ALA A 784 -12.16 6.38 16.03
C ALA A 784 -13.32 7.14 16.71
N LEU A 785 -14.34 6.44 17.21
CA LEU A 785 -15.44 7.03 17.98
C LEU A 785 -14.96 7.73 19.27
N ALA A 786 -13.97 7.14 19.97
CA ALA A 786 -13.40 7.72 21.18
C ALA A 786 -12.59 8.99 20.91
N MET A 787 -11.88 9.04 19.78
CA MET A 787 -11.11 10.22 19.36
C MET A 787 -12.01 11.34 18.79
N GLU A 788 -13.16 11.05 18.18
CA GLU A 788 -14.18 12.09 17.92
C GLU A 788 -14.69 12.69 19.25
N ALA A 789 -14.97 11.82 20.23
CA ALA A 789 -15.50 12.23 21.54
C ALA A 789 -14.47 13.00 22.40
N ASN A 790 -13.17 12.75 22.20
CA ASN A 790 -12.06 13.49 22.81
C ASN A 790 -10.81 13.42 21.91
N PRO A 791 -10.59 14.41 21.00
CA PRO A 791 -9.44 14.40 20.10
C PRO A 791 -8.08 14.50 20.79
N SER A 792 -8.04 14.90 22.07
CA SER A 792 -6.80 15.11 22.82
C SER A 792 -6.21 13.85 23.46
N LEU A 793 -6.87 12.69 23.33
CA LEU A 793 -6.37 11.42 23.88
C LEU A 793 -5.01 11.04 23.26
N THR A 794 -4.02 10.71 24.10
CA THR A 794 -2.76 10.11 23.64
C THR A 794 -2.91 8.61 23.37
N TRP A 795 -1.91 8.02 22.71
CA TRP A 795 -1.87 6.56 22.50
C TRP A 795 -1.96 5.75 23.80
N ARG A 796 -1.32 6.22 24.88
CA ARG A 796 -1.41 5.61 26.23
C ARG A 796 -2.77 5.81 26.88
N ASP A 797 -3.43 6.94 26.64
CA ASP A 797 -4.79 7.17 27.17
C ASP A 797 -5.80 6.19 26.56
N ILE A 798 -5.66 5.84 25.28
CA ILE A 798 -6.49 4.82 24.62
C ILE A 798 -6.28 3.44 25.25
N GLN A 799 -5.04 3.06 25.56
CA GLN A 799 -4.74 1.81 26.27
C GLN A 799 -5.33 1.82 27.70
N TRP A 800 -5.12 2.90 28.48
CA TRP A 800 -5.71 3.08 29.81
C TRP A 800 -7.24 3.00 29.81
N LEU A 801 -7.91 3.69 28.88
CA LEU A 801 -9.36 3.63 28.72
C LEU A 801 -9.81 2.20 28.45
N THR A 802 -9.13 1.48 27.56
CA THR A 802 -9.43 0.08 27.22
C THR A 802 -9.37 -0.84 28.45
N VAL A 803 -8.29 -0.77 29.24
CA VAL A 803 -8.15 -1.53 30.50
C VAL A 803 -9.29 -1.20 31.49
N LEU A 804 -9.68 0.07 31.57
CA LEU A 804 -10.69 0.53 32.52
C LEU A 804 -12.14 0.29 32.07
N THR A 805 -12.41 0.14 30.77
CA THR A 805 -13.77 -0.04 30.24
C THR A 805 -14.07 -1.41 29.63
N ALA A 806 -13.06 -2.29 29.48
CA ALA A 806 -13.29 -3.66 29.07
C ALA A 806 -14.25 -4.41 30.02
N VAL A 807 -15.10 -5.26 29.44
CA VAL A 807 -16.17 -5.98 30.14
C VAL A 807 -15.80 -7.46 30.21
N LYS A 808 -15.53 -7.96 31.42
CA LYS A 808 -15.27 -9.39 31.65
C LYS A 808 -16.43 -10.26 31.13
N LEU A 809 -16.08 -11.31 30.41
CA LEU A 809 -17.01 -12.34 29.93
C LEU A 809 -17.27 -13.37 31.04
N ASP A 810 -18.52 -13.86 31.12
CA ASP A 810 -18.87 -14.98 32.00
C ASP A 810 -18.47 -16.30 31.33
N GLN A 811 -17.15 -16.52 31.26
CA GLN A 811 -16.50 -17.67 30.63
C GLN A 811 -15.39 -18.24 31.54
N PRO A 812 -15.25 -19.57 31.62
CA PRO A 812 -14.18 -20.20 32.39
C PRO A 812 -12.83 -19.89 31.75
N SER A 813 -11.93 -19.28 32.51
CA SER A 813 -10.54 -19.02 32.13
C SER A 813 -9.68 -18.67 33.34
N ASP A 814 -8.42 -18.33 33.09
CA ASP A 814 -7.38 -17.98 34.06
C ASP A 814 -7.52 -16.57 34.67
N TRP A 815 -8.75 -16.14 34.96
CA TRP A 815 -9.06 -14.81 35.49
C TRP A 815 -8.38 -14.54 36.85
N GLU A 816 -7.36 -13.68 36.87
CA GLU A 816 -6.76 -13.14 38.10
C GLU A 816 -7.15 -11.65 38.32
N MET A 817 -7.46 -11.29 39.57
CA MET A 817 -7.81 -9.93 39.96
C MET A 817 -6.57 -9.04 40.06
N ASN A 818 -6.39 -8.12 39.11
CA ASN A 818 -5.49 -6.98 39.25
C ASN A 818 -6.08 -6.00 40.29
N LYS A 819 -5.50 -6.06 41.49
CA LYS A 819 -5.90 -5.30 42.68
C LYS A 819 -5.60 -3.79 42.56
N ALA A 820 -4.75 -3.37 41.62
CA ALA A 820 -4.32 -1.99 41.46
C ALA A 820 -5.30 -1.16 40.61
N VAL A 821 -5.80 -1.74 39.49
CA VAL A 821 -6.87 -1.12 38.67
C VAL A 821 -8.28 -1.59 39.03
N GLY A 822 -8.44 -2.67 39.82
CA GLY A 822 -9.76 -3.22 40.18
C GLY A 822 -10.46 -3.89 38.99
N ARG A 823 -9.67 -4.62 38.19
CA ARG A 823 -10.10 -5.35 36.99
C ARG A 823 -9.54 -6.77 37.04
N GLU A 824 -10.24 -7.71 36.42
CA GLU A 824 -9.73 -9.07 36.24
C GLU A 824 -9.06 -9.18 34.88
N PHE A 825 -7.93 -9.88 34.83
CA PHE A 825 -7.15 -10.15 33.62
C PHE A 825 -7.15 -11.65 33.34
N SER A 826 -7.14 -12.03 32.06
CA SER A 826 -6.97 -13.40 31.58
C SER A 826 -6.06 -13.39 30.36
N HIS A 827 -5.14 -14.35 30.23
CA HIS A 827 -4.28 -14.44 29.04
C HIS A 827 -5.11 -14.72 27.77
N GLN A 828 -6.27 -15.35 27.95
CA GLN A 828 -7.22 -15.74 26.90
C GLN A 828 -8.19 -14.63 26.47
N TYR A 829 -8.44 -13.62 27.33
CA TYR A 829 -9.44 -12.59 27.07
C TYR A 829 -8.95 -11.14 27.35
N GLY A 830 -7.68 -10.94 27.70
CA GLY A 830 -7.17 -9.66 28.18
C GLY A 830 -7.92 -9.19 29.42
N TYR A 831 -8.31 -7.91 29.45
CA TYR A 831 -9.21 -7.37 30.48
C TYR A 831 -10.71 -7.62 30.20
N GLY A 832 -11.06 -8.37 29.15
CA GLY A 832 -12.42 -8.66 28.71
C GLY A 832 -12.74 -8.09 27.33
N LYS A 833 -14.03 -8.07 26.98
CA LYS A 833 -14.47 -7.55 25.68
C LYS A 833 -14.45 -6.03 25.61
N ALA A 834 -14.25 -5.49 24.41
CA ALA A 834 -14.49 -4.08 24.13
C ALA A 834 -15.97 -3.71 24.28
N ASP A 835 -16.25 -2.51 24.81
CA ASP A 835 -17.58 -1.89 24.88
C ASP A 835 -17.45 -0.43 24.45
N ALA A 836 -18.01 -0.11 23.28
CA ALA A 836 -17.88 1.21 22.66
C ALA A 836 -18.49 2.32 23.51
N PHE A 837 -19.65 2.05 24.14
CA PHE A 837 -20.36 3.03 24.95
C PHE A 837 -19.61 3.36 26.24
N ALA A 838 -19.10 2.34 26.93
CA ALA A 838 -18.32 2.53 28.15
C ALA A 838 -17.02 3.30 27.87
N LEU A 839 -16.32 2.96 26.78
CA LEU A 839 -15.07 3.61 26.37
C LEU A 839 -15.31 5.08 25.99
N VAL A 840 -16.29 5.37 25.13
CA VAL A 840 -16.66 6.74 24.72
C VAL A 840 -17.18 7.58 25.89
N GLU A 841 -17.99 7.01 26.80
CA GLU A 841 -18.45 7.75 27.98
C GLU A 841 -17.33 8.04 28.98
N MET A 842 -16.28 7.21 29.05
CA MET A 842 -15.10 7.51 29.85
C MET A 842 -14.18 8.54 29.16
N ALA A 843 -13.94 8.41 27.84
CA ALA A 843 -13.13 9.31 27.03
C ALA A 843 -13.52 10.79 27.18
N LYS A 844 -14.82 11.12 27.15
CA LYS A 844 -15.38 12.47 27.36
C LYS A 844 -15.07 13.10 28.72
N LYS A 845 -14.67 12.28 29.69
CA LYS A 845 -14.42 12.67 31.09
C LYS A 845 -12.98 12.36 31.52
N TRP A 846 -12.16 11.88 30.58
CA TRP A 846 -10.78 11.50 30.81
C TRP A 846 -9.91 12.73 31.08
N THR A 847 -8.83 12.53 31.80
CA THR A 847 -7.75 13.51 31.96
C THR A 847 -6.47 12.75 31.65
N ASN A 848 -5.74 13.21 30.63
CA ASN A 848 -4.62 12.47 30.09
C ASN A 848 -3.59 12.13 31.16
N VAL A 849 -3.00 10.93 31.05
CA VAL A 849 -1.90 10.52 31.93
C VAL A 849 -0.65 11.37 31.67
N LYS A 850 0.19 11.50 32.69
CA LYS A 850 1.51 12.14 32.55
C LYS A 850 2.41 11.36 31.56
N PRO A 851 3.49 11.96 31.04
CA PRO A 851 4.44 11.30 30.15
C PRO A 851 4.92 9.93 30.64
N GLN A 852 5.39 9.10 29.71
CA GLN A 852 5.87 7.76 30.04
C GLN A 852 7.26 7.84 30.71
N ALA A 853 7.46 7.05 31.75
CA ALA A 853 8.75 6.77 32.38
C ALA A 853 9.06 5.27 32.31
N TRP A 854 10.33 4.92 32.47
CA TRP A 854 10.80 3.55 32.39
C TRP A 854 11.96 3.27 33.36
N PHE A 855 11.98 2.07 33.92
CA PHE A 855 13.07 1.55 34.75
C PHE A 855 13.57 0.24 34.16
N TYR A 856 14.87 0.12 33.94
CA TYR A 856 15.52 -1.13 33.53
C TYR A 856 16.38 -1.66 34.70
N SER A 857 16.33 -2.97 34.96
CA SER A 857 17.29 -3.64 35.84
C SER A 857 18.65 -3.78 35.15
N PRO A 858 19.73 -4.05 35.91
CA PRO A 858 20.92 -4.71 35.36
C PRO A 858 20.55 -6.08 34.76
N TRP A 859 21.44 -6.64 33.94
CA TRP A 859 21.37 -8.03 33.49
C TRP A 859 21.60 -9.02 34.65
N LEU A 860 20.75 -10.03 34.75
CA LEU A 860 20.69 -10.95 35.89
C LEU A 860 21.16 -12.34 35.50
N HIS A 861 22.43 -12.61 35.81
CA HIS A 861 23.19 -13.78 35.42
C HIS A 861 22.80 -15.03 36.19
N VAL A 862 21.80 -15.75 35.68
CA VAL A 862 21.34 -17.03 36.23
C VAL A 862 22.35 -18.13 35.93
N LYS A 863 22.65 -18.41 34.67
CA LYS A 863 23.63 -19.40 34.17
C LYS A 863 23.47 -20.78 34.85
N HIS A 864 22.22 -21.26 34.97
CA HIS A 864 21.83 -22.56 35.58
C HIS A 864 20.98 -23.43 34.64
N ALA A 865 21.13 -24.75 34.74
CA ALA A 865 20.35 -25.73 33.98
C ALA A 865 18.85 -25.72 34.36
N ILE A 866 17.99 -25.88 33.36
CA ILE A 866 16.53 -25.83 33.52
C ILE A 866 16.00 -27.21 33.98
N PRO A 867 15.18 -27.30 35.05
CA PRO A 867 14.51 -28.53 35.44
C PRO A 867 13.35 -28.90 34.50
N GLN A 868 13.17 -30.20 34.26
CA GLN A 868 12.02 -30.78 33.58
C GLN A 868 10.84 -31.08 34.53
N GLY A 869 9.62 -30.99 34.00
CA GLY A 869 8.36 -31.40 34.64
C GLY A 869 7.84 -30.41 35.67
N ASP A 870 7.37 -30.91 36.83
CA ASP A 870 6.69 -30.12 37.88
C ASP A 870 7.58 -29.08 38.60
N ARG A 871 8.79 -28.80 38.12
CA ARG A 871 9.77 -27.91 38.74
C ARG A 871 10.21 -26.80 37.79
N GLY A 872 10.20 -25.58 38.28
CA GLY A 872 10.79 -24.43 37.60
C GLY A 872 12.03 -23.90 38.32
N LEU A 873 12.92 -23.29 37.54
CA LEU A 873 14.05 -22.50 38.00
C LEU A 873 13.58 -21.06 38.21
N ALA A 874 13.44 -20.64 39.46
CA ALA A 874 13.08 -19.28 39.83
C ALA A 874 14.34 -18.40 39.98
N SER A 875 14.27 -17.18 39.46
CA SER A 875 15.26 -16.11 39.65
C SER A 875 14.54 -14.83 40.08
N THR A 876 15.00 -14.20 41.16
CA THR A 876 14.33 -13.03 41.77
C THR A 876 15.21 -11.77 41.76
N PHE A 877 14.57 -10.63 41.48
CA PHE A 877 15.14 -9.27 41.57
C PHE A 877 14.28 -8.39 42.50
N GLU A 878 14.91 -7.47 43.25
CA GLU A 878 14.22 -6.59 44.20
C GLU A 878 14.21 -5.15 43.69
N VAL A 879 13.04 -4.65 43.30
CA VAL A 879 12.86 -3.27 42.81
C VAL A 879 12.58 -2.34 44.00
N THR A 880 13.53 -1.44 44.26
CA THR A 880 13.47 -0.55 45.44
C THR A 880 12.82 0.81 45.14
N ALA A 881 12.31 1.48 46.18
CA ALA A 881 11.73 2.81 46.06
C ALA A 881 12.71 3.85 45.49
N ASP A 882 14.00 3.77 45.85
CA ASP A 882 15.03 4.70 45.35
C ASP A 882 15.37 4.46 43.87
N MET A 883 15.25 3.21 43.38
CA MET A 883 15.38 2.89 41.96
C MET A 883 14.25 3.52 41.13
N LEU A 884 12.99 3.27 41.51
CA LEU A 884 11.82 3.83 40.82
C LEU A 884 11.80 5.35 40.86
N LYS A 885 12.15 5.95 42.00
CA LYS A 885 12.28 7.40 42.16
C LYS A 885 13.40 7.99 41.29
N LYS A 886 14.54 7.30 41.12
CA LYS A 886 15.61 7.71 40.20
C LYS A 886 15.14 7.63 38.73
N ALA A 887 14.34 6.62 38.41
CA ALA A 887 13.74 6.40 37.10
C ALA A 887 12.46 7.25 36.83
N ASN A 888 12.10 8.16 37.75
CA ASN A 888 10.88 8.97 37.69
C ASN A 888 9.57 8.15 37.54
N LEU A 889 9.53 6.85 37.86
CA LEU A 889 8.39 5.97 37.59
C LEU A 889 7.44 5.89 38.80
N GLU A 890 6.15 6.22 38.62
CA GLU A 890 5.14 6.22 39.70
C GLU A 890 4.29 4.94 39.75
N ARG A 891 3.75 4.50 38.61
CA ARG A 891 2.91 3.31 38.47
C ARG A 891 3.04 2.70 37.09
N LEU A 892 2.89 1.38 37.01
CA LEU A 892 3.11 0.60 35.79
C LEU A 892 1.95 0.70 34.79
N GLU A 893 2.30 0.44 33.54
CA GLU A 893 1.40 0.18 32.42
C GLU A 893 1.78 -1.18 31.84
N HIS A 894 2.94 -1.26 31.20
CA HIS A 894 3.53 -2.48 30.66
C HIS A 894 4.70 -2.99 31.51
N VAL A 895 4.94 -4.29 31.46
CA VAL A 895 6.19 -4.91 31.93
C VAL A 895 6.76 -5.75 30.81
N THR A 896 8.05 -5.59 30.50
CA THR A 896 8.75 -6.45 29.54
C THR A 896 9.96 -7.13 30.16
N VAL A 897 10.29 -8.32 29.64
CA VAL A 897 11.39 -9.16 30.13
C VAL A 897 12.21 -9.63 28.93
N THR A 898 13.42 -9.13 28.81
CA THR A 898 14.39 -9.58 27.81
C THR A 898 15.16 -10.78 28.37
N MET A 899 15.32 -11.87 27.61
CA MET A 899 15.80 -13.16 28.15
C MET A 899 16.69 -13.95 27.18
N ASN A 900 17.80 -14.49 27.69
CA ASN A 900 18.62 -15.49 27.00
C ASN A 900 18.48 -16.87 27.62
N VAL A 901 17.95 -17.81 26.85
CA VAL A 901 17.70 -19.19 27.27
C VAL A 901 18.16 -20.14 26.18
N GLN A 902 19.23 -20.88 26.42
CA GLN A 902 19.70 -21.91 25.50
C GLN A 902 18.87 -23.18 25.73
N HIS A 903 18.20 -23.73 24.71
CA HIS A 903 17.46 -25.01 24.82
C HIS A 903 17.53 -25.80 23.52
N THR A 904 17.73 -27.11 23.58
CA THR A 904 17.81 -27.96 22.36
C THR A 904 16.48 -28.14 21.64
N ARG A 905 15.36 -27.73 22.26
CA ARG A 905 14.01 -27.64 21.67
C ARG A 905 13.22 -26.53 22.37
N ARG A 906 12.99 -25.40 21.70
CA ARG A 906 12.42 -24.18 22.29
C ARG A 906 10.97 -24.34 22.73
N GLY A 907 10.16 -25.14 22.02
CA GLY A 907 8.76 -25.41 22.35
C GLY A 907 8.51 -26.14 23.66
N ASP A 908 9.54 -26.78 24.24
CA ASP A 908 9.47 -27.42 25.56
C ASP A 908 9.48 -26.41 26.72
N LEU A 909 9.84 -25.14 26.46
CA LEU A 909 9.94 -24.11 27.48
C LEU A 909 8.57 -23.50 27.85
N SER A 910 8.41 -23.16 29.12
CA SER A 910 7.40 -22.21 29.59
C SER A 910 8.00 -21.30 30.64
N VAL A 911 7.56 -20.03 30.66
CA VAL A 911 8.07 -18.99 31.54
C VAL A 911 6.94 -18.22 32.20
N GLU A 912 7.04 -18.07 33.52
CA GLU A 912 6.16 -17.25 34.34
C GLU A 912 6.91 -16.03 34.89
N LEU A 913 6.33 -14.84 34.73
CA LEU A 913 6.72 -13.64 35.47
C LEU A 913 5.75 -13.46 36.65
N ARG A 914 6.29 -13.22 37.84
CA ARG A 914 5.51 -13.03 39.07
C ARG A 914 5.85 -11.69 39.71
N SER A 915 4.82 -10.89 39.95
CA SER A 915 4.91 -9.55 40.53
C SER A 915 4.94 -9.53 42.06
N PRO A 916 5.34 -8.40 42.67
CA PRO A 916 5.23 -8.19 44.12
C PRO A 916 3.80 -8.25 44.67
N SER A 917 2.76 -8.03 43.86
CA SER A 917 1.35 -8.13 44.30
C SER A 917 0.79 -9.56 44.30
N GLY A 918 1.56 -10.51 43.77
CA GLY A 918 1.20 -11.91 43.56
C GLY A 918 0.68 -12.24 42.16
N MET A 919 0.35 -11.25 41.33
CA MET A 919 -0.13 -11.45 39.95
C MET A 919 0.89 -12.24 39.12
N VAL A 920 0.41 -13.23 38.35
CA VAL A 920 1.24 -14.11 37.51
C VAL A 920 0.95 -13.87 36.03
N SER A 921 2.00 -13.59 35.25
CA SER A 921 1.97 -13.54 33.79
C SER A 921 2.63 -14.79 33.19
N HIS A 922 1.89 -15.55 32.40
CA HIS A 922 2.43 -16.58 31.51
C HIS A 922 3.02 -15.90 30.28
N ILE A 923 4.28 -15.46 30.40
CA ILE A 923 4.99 -14.75 29.34
C ILE A 923 5.43 -15.69 28.21
N ALA A 924 5.66 -16.98 28.50
CA ALA A 924 5.82 -18.02 27.48
C ALA A 924 5.13 -19.33 27.87
N THR A 925 4.50 -20.00 26.91
CA THR A 925 3.89 -21.33 27.07
C THR A 925 4.53 -22.34 26.13
N HIS A 926 4.43 -23.62 26.51
CA HIS A 926 4.80 -24.75 25.64
C HIS A 926 4.09 -24.65 24.29
N ARG A 927 4.85 -24.82 23.19
CA ARG A 927 4.34 -24.84 21.82
C ARG A 927 4.71 -26.17 21.17
N ARG A 928 3.73 -27.04 20.89
CA ARG A 928 3.99 -28.44 20.54
C ARG A 928 4.85 -28.62 19.28
N ASN A 929 4.74 -27.71 18.32
CA ASN A 929 5.44 -27.79 17.03
C ASN A 929 6.89 -27.26 17.09
N ASP A 930 7.19 -26.32 17.99
CA ASP A 930 8.45 -25.54 17.99
C ASP A 930 9.69 -26.39 18.34
N ALA A 931 10.29 -26.96 17.30
CA ALA A 931 11.48 -27.81 17.38
C ALA A 931 12.82 -27.02 17.34
N ALA A 932 12.79 -25.69 17.40
CA ALA A 932 14.01 -24.87 17.22
C ALA A 932 15.02 -25.09 18.36
N SER A 933 16.30 -25.24 18.02
CA SER A 933 17.40 -25.47 18.98
C SER A 933 18.17 -24.19 19.38
N SER A 934 17.69 -23.02 18.95
CA SER A 934 18.22 -21.72 19.34
C SER A 934 17.83 -21.32 20.77
N GLY A 935 16.65 -21.75 21.23
CA GLY A 935 16.02 -21.18 22.42
C GLY A 935 15.69 -19.69 22.24
N TYR A 936 15.79 -18.92 23.31
CA TYR A 936 15.59 -17.46 23.30
C TYR A 936 16.94 -16.76 23.24
N VAL A 937 17.07 -15.82 22.28
CA VAL A 937 18.24 -14.96 22.08
C VAL A 937 17.74 -13.53 22.05
N ASP A 938 18.07 -12.77 23.09
CA ASP A 938 17.66 -11.37 23.36
C ASP A 938 16.16 -11.08 23.13
N TRP A 939 15.33 -12.12 23.28
CA TRP A 939 13.90 -12.03 23.06
C TRP A 939 13.22 -11.29 24.21
N THR A 940 12.42 -10.29 23.88
CA THR A 940 11.68 -9.48 24.84
C THR A 940 10.21 -9.92 24.86
N PHE A 941 9.78 -10.58 25.94
CA PHE A 941 8.37 -10.85 26.21
C PHE A 941 7.69 -9.66 26.89
N MET A 942 6.37 -9.54 26.76
CA MET A 942 5.56 -8.45 27.35
C MET A 942 4.38 -8.94 28.19
N SER A 943 3.97 -8.13 29.16
CA SER A 943 2.73 -8.29 29.92
C SER A 943 2.04 -6.96 30.22
N VAL A 944 0.72 -6.93 30.00
CA VAL A 944 -0.21 -5.89 30.46
C VAL A 944 -1.00 -6.29 31.72
N ALA A 945 -0.84 -7.51 32.23
CA ALA A 945 -1.54 -8.00 33.43
C ALA A 945 -1.22 -7.18 34.69
N HIS A 946 -0.05 -6.55 34.71
CA HIS A 946 0.51 -5.77 35.82
C HIS A 946 0.09 -4.28 35.82
N TRP A 947 -0.88 -3.90 34.99
CA TRP A 947 -1.28 -2.51 34.80
C TRP A 947 -1.66 -1.82 36.12
N GLY A 948 -1.14 -0.62 36.35
CA GLY A 948 -1.35 0.19 37.55
C GLY A 948 -0.63 -0.30 38.82
N GLU A 949 0.09 -1.43 38.81
CA GLU A 949 0.91 -1.84 39.96
C GLU A 949 2.02 -0.82 40.26
N SER A 950 2.51 -0.78 41.50
CA SER A 950 3.55 0.19 41.92
C SER A 950 4.99 -0.18 41.51
N GLY A 951 5.20 -1.37 40.93
CA GLY A 951 6.52 -1.91 40.58
C GLY A 951 7.43 -2.29 41.77
N LEU A 952 7.18 -1.79 42.98
CA LEU A 952 8.05 -1.98 44.15
C LEU A 952 7.97 -3.39 44.73
N GLY A 953 9.14 -4.00 44.99
CA GLY A 953 9.31 -5.28 45.67
C GLY A 953 9.93 -6.38 44.79
N SER A 954 9.75 -7.64 45.18
CA SER A 954 10.38 -8.79 44.55
C SER A 954 9.67 -9.23 43.26
N TRP A 955 10.31 -9.05 42.11
CA TRP A 955 9.91 -9.63 40.82
C TRP A 955 10.62 -10.96 40.61
N THR A 956 9.89 -11.99 40.18
CA THR A 956 10.46 -13.33 39.99
C THR A 956 10.09 -13.91 38.63
N VAL A 957 11.11 -14.26 37.84
CA VAL A 957 10.96 -15.04 36.61
C VAL A 957 11.17 -16.52 36.94
N VAL A 958 10.30 -17.39 36.44
CA VAL A 958 10.37 -18.85 36.63
C VAL A 958 10.37 -19.55 35.29
N VAL A 959 11.49 -20.17 34.91
CA VAL A 959 11.64 -20.94 33.67
C VAL A 959 11.50 -22.43 33.97
N LYS A 960 10.68 -23.15 33.21
CA LYS A 960 10.50 -24.61 33.31
C LYS A 960 10.58 -25.24 31.91
N ASP A 961 11.16 -26.44 31.84
CA ASP A 961 10.94 -27.35 30.72
C ASP A 961 9.72 -28.21 31.09
N THR A 962 8.64 -28.16 30.30
CA THR A 962 7.40 -28.87 30.65
C THR A 962 7.46 -30.37 30.33
N ASN A 963 8.42 -30.82 29.53
CA ASN A 963 8.44 -32.16 28.95
C ASN A 963 9.63 -32.99 29.45
N VAL A 964 9.36 -34.19 29.96
CA VAL A 964 10.43 -35.11 30.41
C VAL A 964 10.93 -35.92 29.21
N ASN A 965 11.89 -35.37 28.47
CA ASN A 965 12.45 -35.93 27.23
C ASN A 965 14.00 -35.83 27.19
N GLU A 966 14.62 -36.11 26.05
CA GLU A 966 16.08 -35.99 25.84
C GLU A 966 16.59 -34.55 25.67
N HIS A 967 15.70 -33.59 25.41
CA HIS A 967 16.05 -32.18 25.27
C HIS A 967 16.34 -31.55 26.63
N ASN A 968 17.14 -30.49 26.63
CA ASN A 968 17.56 -29.79 27.84
C ASN A 968 18.15 -28.42 27.49
N GLY A 969 18.44 -27.63 28.52
CA GLY A 969 19.07 -26.34 28.35
C GLY A 969 19.38 -25.58 29.64
N THR A 970 19.76 -24.31 29.47
CA THR A 970 20.29 -23.43 30.49
C THR A 970 19.59 -22.07 30.40
N PHE A 971 19.06 -21.60 31.52
CA PHE A 971 18.64 -20.21 31.68
C PHE A 971 19.90 -19.39 31.90
N THR A 972 20.26 -18.55 30.92
CA THR A 972 21.53 -17.81 30.91
C THR A 972 21.37 -16.53 31.73
N ASP A 973 20.47 -15.65 31.33
CA ASP A 973 20.27 -14.34 31.96
C ASP A 973 18.95 -13.69 31.51
N TRP A 974 18.56 -12.63 32.20
CA TRP A 974 17.38 -11.82 31.90
C TRP A 974 17.51 -10.38 32.41
N LYS A 975 16.71 -9.49 31.85
CA LYS A 975 16.64 -8.06 32.15
C LYS A 975 15.18 -7.63 32.28
N LEU A 976 14.82 -7.06 33.42
CA LEU A 976 13.48 -6.55 33.70
C LEU A 976 13.36 -5.11 33.23
N LYS A 977 12.31 -4.80 32.47
CA LYS A 977 11.96 -3.43 32.07
C LYS A 977 10.54 -3.13 32.54
N LEU A 978 10.41 -2.09 33.35
CA LEU A 978 9.16 -1.59 33.91
C LEU A 978 8.80 -0.29 33.19
N TRP A 979 7.60 -0.18 32.63
CA TRP A 979 7.12 0.97 31.87
C TRP A 979 5.86 1.53 32.54
N GLY A 980 5.66 2.84 32.49
CA GLY A 980 4.42 3.42 33.01
C GLY A 980 4.40 4.93 33.13
N GLU A 981 3.54 5.45 34.01
CA GLU A 981 3.36 6.88 34.20
C GLU A 981 4.48 7.51 35.06
N CYS A 982 5.03 8.64 34.60
CA CYS A 982 6.08 9.35 35.33
C CYS A 982 5.57 10.08 36.58
N THR A 983 6.40 10.27 37.61
CA THR A 983 6.07 10.98 38.84
C THR A 983 5.99 12.49 38.60
N ASP A 984 7.05 13.08 38.06
CA ASP A 984 7.11 14.49 37.63
C ASP A 984 7.20 14.59 36.10
N ALA A 985 6.17 15.19 35.50
CA ALA A 985 6.07 15.41 34.06
C ALA A 985 7.03 16.48 33.55
N ALA A 986 7.50 17.40 34.39
CA ALA A 986 8.38 18.49 33.99
C ALA A 986 9.86 18.05 33.87
N SER A 987 10.20 16.86 34.37
CA SER A 987 11.54 16.26 34.28
C SER A 987 11.61 15.03 33.38
N GLN A 988 10.53 14.68 32.68
CA GLN A 988 10.48 13.48 31.86
C GLN A 988 10.89 13.78 30.42
N GLU A 989 11.96 13.14 29.97
CA GLU A 989 12.43 13.20 28.57
C GLU A 989 11.64 12.20 27.70
N LEU A 990 11.67 12.40 26.38
CA LEU A 990 11.15 11.43 25.42
C LEU A 990 12.00 10.14 25.44
N LEU A 991 11.37 9.00 25.14
CA LEU A 991 12.08 7.73 25.01
C LEU A 991 13.07 7.82 23.84
N PRO A 992 14.37 7.49 24.02
CA PRO A 992 15.31 7.45 22.91
C PRO A 992 14.84 6.51 21.79
N LEU A 993 15.20 6.83 20.54
CA LEU A 993 14.99 5.89 19.44
C LEU A 993 15.82 4.62 19.69
N PRO A 994 15.24 3.42 19.50
CA PRO A 994 15.92 2.18 19.85
C PRO A 994 17.19 1.96 19.03
N THR A 995 18.14 1.23 19.59
CA THR A 995 19.39 0.82 18.94
C THR A 995 19.53 -0.71 18.92
N GLU A 996 20.47 -1.20 18.13
CA GLU A 996 20.84 -2.62 18.11
C GLU A 996 21.48 -3.08 19.44
N HIS A 997 21.99 -2.12 20.22
CA HIS A 997 22.74 -2.33 21.46
C HIS A 997 21.93 -2.05 22.75
N ASP A 998 20.63 -1.76 22.65
CA ASP A 998 19.78 -1.44 23.82
C ASP A 998 19.74 -2.58 24.86
N ASP A 999 20.04 -3.79 24.40
CA ASP A 999 20.08 -5.04 25.16
C ASP A 999 21.41 -5.79 25.08
N ASP A 1000 22.52 -5.12 24.76
CA ASP A 1000 23.85 -5.67 25.01
C ASP A 1000 24.04 -5.99 26.52
N ASP A 1001 24.86 -7.02 26.83
CA ASP A 1001 25.23 -7.40 28.20
C ASP A 1001 26.46 -6.60 28.68
N ASP A 1002 26.26 -5.73 29.67
CA ASP A 1002 27.35 -5.00 30.34
C ASP A 1002 28.24 -5.97 31.15
N ASP A 1003 29.57 -5.84 31.06
CA ASP A 1003 30.59 -6.68 31.73
C ASP A 1003 30.42 -6.88 33.28
N ASP A 1004 29.54 -6.11 33.94
CA ASP A 1004 29.32 -6.09 35.39
C ASP A 1004 28.38 -7.23 35.87
N MET A 1005 28.92 -8.45 36.00
CA MET A 1005 28.20 -9.65 36.46
C MET A 1005 27.35 -9.48 37.75
N HIS A 1006 26.04 -9.24 37.60
CA HIS A 1006 25.07 -9.31 38.70
C HIS A 1006 24.45 -10.71 38.82
N ILE A 1007 24.62 -11.37 39.97
CA ILE A 1007 24.08 -12.71 40.24
C ILE A 1007 22.77 -12.59 41.04
N PRO A 1008 21.61 -13.02 40.52
CA PRO A 1008 20.33 -12.95 41.22
C PRO A 1008 20.18 -14.03 42.30
N ALA A 1009 19.11 -13.93 43.10
CA ALA A 1009 18.71 -15.02 43.97
C ALA A 1009 18.04 -16.14 43.14
N VAL A 1010 18.71 -17.29 43.02
CA VAL A 1010 18.28 -18.45 42.22
C VAL A 1010 17.82 -19.60 43.13
N GLY A 1011 16.71 -20.26 42.77
CA GLY A 1011 16.23 -21.45 43.48
C GLY A 1011 15.21 -22.26 42.69
N THR A 1012 15.09 -23.55 42.98
CA THR A 1012 14.06 -24.42 42.36
C THR A 1012 12.74 -24.31 43.11
N THR A 1013 11.64 -24.07 42.39
CA THR A 1013 10.27 -24.10 42.95
C THR A 1013 9.43 -25.17 42.26
N SER A 1014 8.42 -25.70 42.95
CA SER A 1014 7.34 -26.44 42.30
C SER A 1014 6.46 -25.48 41.51
N VAL A 1015 6.09 -25.84 40.29
CA VAL A 1015 5.22 -25.04 39.43
C VAL A 1015 4.07 -25.91 38.97
N ALA A 1016 2.85 -25.36 38.92
CA ALA A 1016 1.76 -26.06 38.28
C ALA A 1016 2.07 -26.21 36.78
N VAL A 1017 1.99 -27.44 36.27
CA VAL A 1017 1.88 -27.68 34.84
C VAL A 1017 0.48 -27.17 34.43
N PRO A 1018 0.36 -26.20 33.50
CA PRO A 1018 -0.94 -25.87 32.92
C PRO A 1018 -1.47 -27.15 32.26
N THR A 1019 -2.72 -27.52 32.55
CA THR A 1019 -3.34 -28.72 31.97
C THR A 1019 -3.12 -28.72 30.45
N GLU A 1020 -2.83 -29.90 29.88
CA GLU A 1020 -2.70 -30.08 28.43
C GLU A 1020 -3.81 -29.33 27.69
N THR A 1021 -3.46 -28.70 26.55
CA THR A 1021 -4.41 -28.14 25.59
C THR A 1021 -5.14 -29.26 24.83
N GLY A 1022 -5.92 -30.02 25.59
CA GLY A 1022 -7.03 -30.80 25.06
C GLY A 1022 -8.02 -29.88 24.34
N MET A 1023 -8.82 -30.47 23.45
CA MET A 1023 -9.86 -29.76 22.70
C MET A 1023 -10.67 -28.85 23.65
N PRO A 1024 -10.80 -27.54 23.37
CA PRO A 1024 -11.45 -26.61 24.29
C PRO A 1024 -12.89 -27.04 24.59
N GLU A 1025 -13.31 -26.94 25.86
CA GLU A 1025 -14.69 -27.19 26.27
C GLU A 1025 -15.61 -26.18 25.56
N GLY A 1026 -16.20 -26.61 24.45
CA GLY A 1026 -16.83 -25.72 23.48
C GLY A 1026 -16.79 -26.23 22.04
N ASN A 1027 -15.93 -27.21 21.70
CA ASN A 1027 -15.96 -27.83 20.37
C ASN A 1027 -17.33 -28.52 20.13
N PRO A 1028 -18.12 -28.10 19.12
CA PRO A 1028 -19.40 -28.73 18.83
C PRO A 1028 -19.22 -30.16 18.29
N GLU A 1029 -20.24 -31.01 18.42
CA GLU A 1029 -20.26 -32.38 17.86
C GLU A 1029 -20.29 -32.43 16.31
N ASP A 1030 -20.01 -31.31 15.63
CA ASP A 1030 -20.10 -31.14 14.18
C ASP A 1030 -18.76 -31.45 13.48
N HIS A 1031 -18.26 -32.66 13.72
CA HIS A 1031 -17.31 -33.32 12.83
C HIS A 1031 -18.05 -34.44 12.11
N GLN A 1032 -18.24 -34.32 10.81
CA GLN A 1032 -18.80 -35.39 10.01
C GLN A 1032 -17.85 -36.60 10.03
N HIS A 1033 -18.24 -37.64 10.75
CA HIS A 1033 -17.59 -38.95 10.62
C HIS A 1033 -17.84 -39.51 9.21
N ARG A 1034 -16.76 -39.57 8.42
CA ARG A 1034 -16.62 -40.34 7.18
C ARG A 1034 -17.45 -41.65 7.20
N PRO A 1035 -18.40 -41.85 6.27
CA PRO A 1035 -19.48 -42.83 6.45
C PRO A 1035 -19.08 -44.27 6.04
N VAL A 1036 -18.31 -44.94 6.89
CA VAL A 1036 -17.93 -46.35 6.71
C VAL A 1036 -19.18 -47.24 6.52
N ASN A 1037 -19.15 -48.07 5.47
CA ASN A 1037 -20.30 -48.84 4.98
C ASN A 1037 -21.10 -49.60 6.07
N SER A 1038 -22.37 -49.22 6.25
CA SER A 1038 -23.16 -49.63 7.42
C SER A 1038 -23.74 -51.05 7.36
N LYS A 1039 -23.87 -51.68 8.55
CA LYS A 1039 -24.79 -52.79 8.82
C LYS A 1039 -25.61 -52.54 10.08
N LEU A 1040 -26.78 -51.96 9.88
CA LEU A 1040 -27.94 -52.01 10.78
C LEU A 1040 -28.37 -53.48 11.06
N PRO A 1041 -29.15 -53.80 12.13
CA PRO A 1041 -30.26 -52.95 12.62
C PRO A 1041 -30.64 -52.98 14.12
N VAL A 1042 -31.74 -52.23 14.39
CA VAL A 1042 -32.73 -52.32 15.49
C VAL A 1042 -32.62 -51.29 16.62
N SER A 1043 -33.57 -50.34 16.59
CA SER A 1043 -33.85 -49.35 17.65
C SER A 1043 -34.73 -49.92 18.78
N ALA A 1044 -34.60 -49.38 19.99
CA ALA A 1044 -35.57 -49.57 21.08
C ALA A 1044 -35.70 -48.30 21.96
N THR A 1045 -36.56 -47.39 21.51
CA THR A 1045 -37.06 -46.16 22.16
C THR A 1045 -37.42 -46.27 23.66
N ALA A 1046 -37.02 -45.29 24.49
CA ALA A 1046 -37.89 -44.64 25.49
C ALA A 1046 -37.24 -43.46 26.27
N THR A 1047 -37.90 -42.30 26.23
CA THR A 1047 -37.80 -41.14 27.15
C THR A 1047 -38.79 -41.29 28.33
N PRO A 1048 -38.93 -40.36 29.32
CA PRO A 1048 -38.13 -39.17 29.68
C PRO A 1048 -37.91 -38.93 31.22
N THR A 1049 -37.31 -37.77 31.53
CA THR A 1049 -37.63 -36.81 32.64
C THR A 1049 -37.02 -36.87 34.07
N SER A 1050 -36.55 -35.67 34.47
CA SER A 1050 -36.71 -34.97 35.76
C SER A 1050 -36.00 -35.45 37.05
N THR A 1051 -34.88 -34.77 37.34
CA THR A 1051 -34.60 -34.02 38.60
C THR A 1051 -35.24 -34.48 39.93
N SER A 1052 -34.41 -34.85 40.92
CA SER A 1052 -34.10 -33.96 42.08
C SER A 1052 -33.11 -34.56 43.09
N THR A 1053 -32.32 -33.68 43.72
CA THR A 1053 -31.49 -33.85 44.92
C THR A 1053 -32.34 -33.90 46.21
N PRO A 1054 -31.81 -34.09 47.46
CA PRO A 1054 -30.40 -34.26 47.91
C PRO A 1054 -30.13 -35.38 48.96
N ALA A 1055 -28.90 -35.36 49.52
CA ALA A 1055 -28.53 -35.62 50.93
C ALA A 1055 -28.11 -37.05 51.38
N THR A 1056 -26.79 -37.27 51.36
CA THR A 1056 -25.93 -37.50 52.55
C THR A 1056 -26.43 -38.36 53.73
N THR A 1057 -25.78 -39.51 53.97
CA THR A 1057 -25.10 -39.82 55.25
C THR A 1057 -24.18 -41.07 55.20
N THR A 1058 -23.13 -41.05 56.02
CA THR A 1058 -22.08 -42.08 56.25
C THR A 1058 -22.31 -42.81 57.60
N PRO A 1059 -21.41 -43.69 58.11
CA PRO A 1059 -20.60 -44.78 57.51
C PRO A 1059 -20.67 -46.11 58.35
N LEU A 1060 -19.85 -47.14 58.06
CA LEU A 1060 -18.89 -47.78 59.02
C LEU A 1060 -17.98 -48.87 58.36
N PRO A 1061 -16.70 -49.06 58.79
CA PRO A 1061 -15.77 -50.16 58.38
C PRO A 1061 -15.50 -51.18 59.51
N PRO A 1062 -14.77 -52.33 59.32
CA PRO A 1062 -13.30 -52.36 59.59
C PRO A 1062 -12.41 -53.49 58.95
N SER A 1063 -11.08 -53.24 58.86
CA SER A 1063 -9.93 -54.21 58.90
C SER A 1063 -9.75 -55.31 57.81
N THR A 1064 -8.55 -55.84 57.43
CA THR A 1064 -7.11 -55.73 57.83
C THR A 1064 -6.24 -55.21 56.63
N GLY A 1065 -4.90 -55.31 56.44
CA GLY A 1065 -3.71 -55.93 57.12
C GLY A 1065 -3.28 -57.30 56.51
N ASP A 1066 -2.00 -57.68 56.29
CA ASP A 1066 -0.66 -57.12 56.65
C ASP A 1066 0.47 -57.46 55.59
N ASP A 1067 1.76 -57.11 55.85
CA ASP A 1067 2.93 -57.02 54.90
C ASP A 1067 3.90 -58.25 54.72
N LYS A 1068 4.95 -58.11 53.83
CA LYS A 1068 6.40 -58.56 53.88
C LYS A 1068 6.96 -59.44 52.71
N VAL A 1069 8.28 -59.52 52.35
CA VAL A 1069 9.48 -58.61 52.33
C VAL A 1069 10.74 -59.29 51.64
N GLU A 1070 11.67 -58.51 51.04
CA GLU A 1070 13.11 -58.80 50.68
C GLU A 1070 13.58 -59.72 49.49
N ASP A 1071 14.91 -59.66 49.21
CA ASP A 1071 15.74 -59.95 47.99
C ASP A 1071 16.83 -61.05 48.31
N PRO A 1072 17.99 -61.31 47.63
CA PRO A 1072 18.46 -61.26 46.20
C PRO A 1072 19.12 -62.60 45.70
N ASP A 1073 19.69 -62.70 44.46
CA ASP A 1073 20.97 -63.41 44.16
C ASP A 1073 21.54 -63.27 42.70
N THR A 1074 22.73 -63.84 42.40
CA THR A 1074 23.53 -63.72 41.12
C THR A 1074 24.25 -65.06 40.72
N PRO A 1075 25.19 -65.24 39.73
CA PRO A 1075 25.88 -64.33 38.77
C PRO A 1075 26.10 -64.91 37.30
N ALA A 1076 27.22 -64.55 36.63
CA ALA A 1076 27.68 -64.90 35.24
C ALA A 1076 28.55 -66.23 35.17
N PRO A 1077 29.30 -66.66 34.09
CA PRO A 1077 29.72 -65.99 32.82
C PRO A 1077 29.90 -66.82 31.48
N ILE A 1078 30.06 -66.10 30.35
CA ILE A 1078 30.95 -66.23 29.14
C ILE A 1078 31.44 -67.61 28.58
N ILE A 1079 31.42 -67.77 27.22
CA ILE A 1079 32.37 -68.43 26.24
C ILE A 1079 31.56 -69.03 25.05
N THR A 1080 31.58 -68.61 23.76
CA THR A 1080 32.60 -68.43 22.67
C THR A 1080 32.92 -69.68 21.81
N ALA A 1081 32.77 -69.56 20.47
CA ALA A 1081 33.55 -70.20 19.35
C ALA A 1081 32.76 -70.92 18.20
N THR A 1082 33.31 -70.80 16.98
CA THR A 1082 32.82 -71.28 15.65
C THR A 1082 33.50 -72.61 15.21
N PRO A 1083 33.14 -73.32 14.10
CA PRO A 1083 33.35 -72.89 12.69
C PRO A 1083 32.33 -73.40 11.62
N ALA A 1084 32.53 -73.01 10.35
CA ALA A 1084 31.77 -73.45 9.15
C ALA A 1084 32.39 -74.67 8.42
N PRO A 1085 31.72 -75.23 7.38
CA PRO A 1085 32.25 -75.05 6.01
C PRO A 1085 31.19 -74.94 4.88
N SER A 1086 31.68 -74.79 3.65
CA SER A 1086 30.96 -74.46 2.40
C SER A 1086 30.66 -75.64 1.45
N SER A 1087 29.71 -75.47 0.52
CA SER A 1087 29.89 -75.89 -0.90
C SER A 1087 28.80 -75.34 -1.84
N THR A 1088 29.17 -75.03 -3.09
CA THR A 1088 28.29 -74.57 -4.20
C THR A 1088 28.22 -75.64 -5.31
N PRO A 1089 27.25 -75.55 -6.24
CA PRO A 1089 27.66 -75.44 -7.65
C PRO A 1089 26.84 -74.43 -8.49
N ALA A 1090 27.40 -74.04 -9.63
CA ALA A 1090 26.75 -73.27 -10.70
C ALA A 1090 25.96 -74.23 -11.65
N SER A 1091 25.29 -73.84 -12.76
CA SER A 1091 25.41 -72.63 -13.60
C SER A 1091 24.20 -72.42 -14.52
N GLU A 1092 23.89 -71.16 -14.86
CA GLU A 1092 23.57 -70.62 -16.22
C GLU A 1092 22.48 -71.26 -17.12
N HIS A 1093 21.79 -70.54 -18.03
CA HIS A 1093 21.32 -69.15 -18.12
C HIS A 1093 20.46 -69.05 -19.41
N LEU A 1094 19.38 -68.25 -19.44
CA LEU A 1094 18.99 -67.51 -20.66
C LEU A 1094 18.00 -66.37 -20.33
N LEU A 1095 18.34 -65.14 -20.76
CA LEU A 1095 17.54 -63.89 -20.67
C LEU A 1095 17.10 -63.42 -19.25
N PRO A 1096 17.63 -62.29 -18.74
CA PRO A 1096 17.09 -61.63 -17.55
C PRO A 1096 15.93 -60.69 -17.89
N HIS A 1097 14.87 -60.69 -17.07
CA HIS A 1097 13.92 -59.57 -17.01
C HIS A 1097 14.48 -58.46 -16.11
N ILE A 1098 14.29 -57.21 -16.51
CA ILE A 1098 14.96 -56.03 -15.90
C ILE A 1098 14.10 -55.35 -14.80
N PHE A 1099 12.90 -55.85 -14.51
CA PHE A 1099 11.96 -55.24 -13.55
C PHE A 1099 11.49 -56.22 -12.46
N PRO A 1100 11.24 -55.74 -11.22
CA PRO A 1100 10.90 -56.59 -10.09
C PRO A 1100 9.48 -57.16 -10.20
N THR A 1101 9.32 -58.43 -9.83
CA THR A 1101 8.01 -59.10 -9.78
C THR A 1101 7.28 -58.77 -8.49
N PHE A 1102 6.52 -57.67 -8.47
CA PHE A 1102 5.54 -57.42 -7.41
C PHE A 1102 4.53 -58.57 -7.34
N GLY A 1103 4.29 -59.08 -6.13
CA GLY A 1103 3.49 -60.27 -5.83
C GLY A 1103 1.97 -60.10 -5.99
N VAL A 1104 1.53 -59.39 -7.02
CA VAL A 1104 0.12 -59.08 -7.32
C VAL A 1104 -0.41 -59.96 -8.46
N THR A 1105 -1.73 -60.02 -8.62
CA THR A 1105 -2.37 -60.92 -9.59
C THR A 1105 -2.03 -60.54 -11.04
N LYS A 1106 -2.18 -61.48 -11.98
CA LYS A 1106 -1.97 -61.22 -13.42
C LYS A 1106 -2.84 -60.10 -13.98
N GLN A 1107 -4.04 -59.87 -13.45
CA GLN A 1107 -4.88 -58.73 -13.85
C GLN A 1107 -4.31 -57.41 -13.31
N THR A 1108 -3.84 -57.39 -12.07
CA THR A 1108 -3.19 -56.22 -11.47
C THR A 1108 -1.92 -55.83 -12.22
N GLN A 1109 -1.07 -56.79 -12.60
CA GLN A 1109 0.10 -56.54 -13.43
C GLN A 1109 -0.28 -55.97 -14.81
N LEU A 1110 -1.35 -56.47 -15.44
CA LEU A 1110 -1.82 -55.96 -16.73
C LEU A 1110 -2.23 -54.47 -16.66
N TRP A 1111 -2.91 -54.08 -15.58
CA TRP A 1111 -3.29 -52.68 -15.33
C TRP A 1111 -2.07 -51.78 -15.09
N ILE A 1112 -1.12 -52.20 -14.24
CA ILE A 1112 0.09 -51.42 -13.93
C ILE A 1112 0.94 -51.18 -15.18
N TYR A 1113 1.19 -52.20 -16.00
CA TYR A 1113 1.94 -52.02 -17.24
C TYR A 1113 1.14 -51.27 -18.32
N GLY A 1114 -0.20 -51.39 -18.33
CA GLY A 1114 -1.08 -50.62 -19.21
C GLY A 1114 -1.06 -49.12 -18.93
N SER A 1115 -1.21 -48.71 -17.66
CA SER A 1115 -1.17 -47.30 -17.27
C SER A 1115 0.23 -46.69 -17.43
N ALA A 1116 1.29 -47.42 -17.07
CA ALA A 1116 2.67 -46.97 -17.32
C ALA A 1116 2.96 -46.74 -18.82
N THR A 1117 2.40 -47.60 -19.70
CA THR A 1117 2.51 -47.41 -21.16
C THR A 1117 1.76 -46.18 -21.65
N LEU A 1118 0.55 -45.92 -21.12
CA LEU A 1118 -0.23 -44.71 -21.44
C LEU A 1118 0.49 -43.42 -21.00
N ILE A 1119 1.08 -43.40 -19.80
CA ILE A 1119 1.86 -42.26 -19.30
C ILE A 1119 3.07 -41.99 -20.20
N LEU A 1120 3.80 -43.03 -20.62
CA LEU A 1120 4.92 -42.88 -21.56
C LEU A 1120 4.49 -42.37 -22.94
N ILE A 1121 3.31 -42.77 -23.44
CA ILE A 1121 2.74 -42.24 -24.68
C ILE A 1121 2.37 -40.75 -24.52
N PHE A 1122 1.74 -40.37 -23.41
CA PHE A 1122 1.39 -38.98 -23.12
C PHE A 1122 2.63 -38.07 -23.04
N LEU A 1123 3.65 -38.47 -22.28
CA LEU A 1123 4.92 -37.72 -22.18
C LEU A 1123 5.65 -37.64 -23.53
N SER A 1124 5.60 -38.70 -24.34
CA SER A 1124 6.18 -38.69 -25.70
C SER A 1124 5.44 -37.72 -26.64
N ALA A 1125 4.12 -37.63 -26.53
CA ALA A 1125 3.31 -36.68 -27.29
C ALA A 1125 3.56 -35.23 -26.85
N LEU A 1126 3.66 -34.98 -25.53
CA LEU A 1126 3.98 -33.67 -24.96
C LEU A 1126 5.38 -33.18 -25.40
N ALA A 1127 6.39 -34.05 -25.35
CA ALA A 1127 7.72 -33.76 -25.87
C ALA A 1127 7.72 -33.49 -27.39
N GLY A 1128 6.93 -34.27 -28.16
CA GLY A 1128 6.73 -34.04 -29.59
C GLY A 1128 6.08 -32.68 -29.90
N TYR A 1129 5.10 -32.26 -29.09
CA TYR A 1129 4.47 -30.95 -29.18
C TYR A 1129 5.47 -29.83 -28.86
N TYR A 1130 6.21 -29.92 -27.76
CA TYR A 1130 7.24 -28.94 -27.39
C TYR A 1130 8.34 -28.80 -28.46
N LEU A 1131 8.79 -29.92 -29.06
CA LEU A 1131 9.72 -29.90 -30.18
C LEU A 1131 9.12 -29.28 -31.45
N HIS A 1132 7.82 -29.50 -31.72
CA HIS A 1132 7.12 -28.85 -32.82
C HIS A 1132 7.00 -27.33 -32.61
N VAL A 1133 6.64 -26.88 -31.41
CA VAL A 1133 6.59 -25.45 -31.05
C VAL A 1133 7.98 -24.81 -31.16
N ARG A 1134 9.04 -25.47 -30.65
CA ARG A 1134 10.43 -24.98 -30.75
C ARG A 1134 10.93 -24.94 -32.19
N TRP A 1135 10.54 -25.90 -33.03
CA TRP A 1135 10.82 -25.89 -34.48
C TRP A 1135 10.05 -24.77 -35.20
N LYS A 1136 8.80 -24.51 -34.80
CA LYS A 1136 8.00 -23.40 -35.34
C LYS A 1136 8.61 -22.04 -34.98
N ARG A 1137 8.96 -21.77 -33.70
CA ARG A 1137 9.68 -20.55 -33.28
C ARG A 1137 10.99 -20.36 -34.06
N ARG A 1138 11.83 -21.41 -34.16
CA ARG A 1138 13.09 -21.36 -34.95
C ARG A 1138 12.90 -21.08 -36.44
N ARG A 1139 11.72 -21.33 -37.01
CA ARG A 1139 11.41 -21.00 -38.42
C ARG A 1139 11.01 -19.55 -38.65
N TRP A 1140 10.70 -18.79 -37.60
CA TRP A 1140 10.31 -17.37 -37.67
C TRP A 1140 11.51 -16.43 -37.45
N MET A 1141 12.54 -16.85 -36.72
CA MET A 1141 13.74 -16.06 -36.43
C MET A 1141 14.83 -16.07 -37.53
N VAL A 1142 14.58 -16.67 -38.70
CA VAL A 1142 15.56 -16.77 -39.82
C VAL A 1142 14.99 -16.09 -41.08
N GLY A 1143 14.42 -14.89 -40.92
CA GLY A 1143 13.66 -14.23 -41.98
C GLY A 1143 13.63 -12.70 -41.95
N ARG A 1144 14.54 -12.03 -41.24
CA ARG A 1144 14.50 -10.54 -41.10
C ARG A 1144 15.86 -9.84 -40.92
N GLU A 1145 16.89 -10.26 -41.64
CA GLU A 1145 18.16 -9.51 -41.80
C GLU A 1145 18.55 -9.31 -43.29
N GLU A 1146 17.65 -8.69 -44.05
CA GLU A 1146 17.86 -8.10 -45.38
C GLU A 1146 16.57 -7.27 -45.65
N TYR A 1147 16.57 -6.00 -46.08
CA TYR A 1147 17.60 -5.15 -46.69
C TYR A 1147 17.63 -3.75 -46.03
N GLY A 1148 18.81 -3.14 -45.95
CA GLY A 1148 18.94 -1.68 -46.04
C GLY A 1148 19.09 -1.26 -47.52
N PHE A 1149 18.52 -0.13 -47.91
CA PHE A 1149 18.65 0.40 -49.28
C PHE A 1149 19.44 1.70 -49.31
N GLU A 1150 20.47 1.75 -50.16
CA GLU A 1150 21.22 2.96 -50.51
C GLU A 1150 20.54 3.69 -51.69
N MET A 1151 20.61 5.03 -51.73
CA MET A 1151 19.85 5.84 -52.69
C MET A 1151 20.39 5.79 -54.12
N VAL A 1152 19.48 5.66 -55.10
CA VAL A 1152 19.56 6.30 -56.42
C VAL A 1152 18.15 6.82 -56.77
N GLY A 1153 18.04 7.97 -57.44
CA GLY A 1153 16.75 8.59 -57.81
C GLY A 1153 16.58 8.80 -59.33
N HIS A 1154 15.37 9.25 -59.72
CA HIS A 1154 14.85 9.34 -61.10
C HIS A 1154 14.70 7.97 -61.80
N GLU A 1155 13.63 7.68 -62.56
CA GLU A 1155 12.80 8.55 -63.40
C GLU A 1155 11.30 8.10 -63.44
N ASP A 1156 10.49 8.68 -64.33
CA ASP A 1156 9.00 8.72 -64.28
C ASP A 1156 8.23 7.45 -64.81
N VAL A 1157 6.89 7.59 -64.84
CA VAL A 1157 5.85 6.86 -65.63
C VAL A 1157 5.03 5.74 -64.92
N ASP A 1158 3.84 6.16 -64.45
CA ASP A 1158 2.47 5.68 -64.72
C ASP A 1158 2.06 4.18 -64.90
N GLU A 1159 0.79 3.94 -64.53
CA GLU A 1159 -0.17 2.89 -64.95
C GLU A 1159 -0.05 1.43 -64.44
N ASP A 1160 -1.06 1.06 -63.64
CA ASP A 1160 -1.93 -0.13 -63.72
C ASP A 1160 -1.43 -1.60 -63.60
N ALA A 1161 -2.02 -2.25 -62.60
CA ALA A 1161 -2.74 -3.54 -62.68
C ALA A 1161 -1.99 -4.90 -62.82
N ASP A 1162 -2.04 -5.63 -61.69
CA ASP A 1162 -2.57 -7.01 -61.56
C ASP A 1162 -1.77 -8.23 -62.08
N GLY A 1163 -1.80 -9.29 -61.26
CA GLY A 1163 -1.70 -10.69 -61.67
C GLY A 1163 -0.32 -11.33 -61.91
N GLY A 1164 -0.05 -12.44 -61.21
CA GLY A 1164 0.60 -13.59 -61.86
C GLY A 1164 1.83 -14.23 -61.18
N ASP A 1165 1.56 -15.32 -60.45
CA ASP A 1165 2.43 -16.46 -60.14
C ASP A 1165 3.40 -16.92 -61.27
N GLY A 1166 4.51 -17.62 -60.92
CA GLY A 1166 5.32 -18.34 -61.93
C GLY A 1166 6.82 -18.55 -61.64
N GLY A 1167 7.20 -19.22 -60.54
CA GLY A 1167 8.60 -19.32 -60.10
C GLY A 1167 9.59 -20.23 -60.87
N ARG A 1168 10.74 -20.47 -60.19
CA ARG A 1168 11.58 -21.71 -60.18
C ARG A 1168 12.98 -21.70 -60.86
N GLU A 1169 13.99 -22.03 -60.03
CA GLU A 1169 15.31 -22.69 -60.29
C GLU A 1169 16.37 -22.07 -61.26
N GLY A 1170 17.61 -21.89 -60.75
CA GLY A 1170 18.77 -22.49 -61.46
C GLY A 1170 20.22 -21.92 -61.41
N VAL A 1171 20.97 -22.13 -60.30
CA VAL A 1171 22.38 -22.67 -60.28
C VAL A 1171 23.60 -21.85 -60.86
N ASN A 1172 24.64 -21.64 -60.01
CA ASN A 1172 26.10 -21.40 -60.23
C ASN A 1172 26.59 -20.30 -61.22
N GLY A 1173 27.55 -19.39 -60.96
CA GLY A 1173 28.56 -19.26 -59.89
C GLY A 1173 30.00 -18.96 -60.45
N GLY A 1174 30.74 -17.99 -59.86
CA GLY A 1174 32.23 -18.04 -59.75
C GLY A 1174 33.15 -16.88 -60.24
N VAL A 1175 34.33 -16.79 -59.58
CA VAL A 1175 35.70 -16.39 -60.08
C VAL A 1175 36.25 -14.93 -59.96
N ASN A 1176 37.24 -14.76 -59.06
CA ASN A 1176 38.50 -13.94 -59.03
C ASN A 1176 38.61 -12.43 -59.44
N GLY A 1177 39.17 -11.58 -58.55
CA GLY A 1177 40.65 -11.38 -58.45
C GLY A 1177 41.35 -9.98 -58.54
N GLY A 1178 41.93 -9.49 -57.43
CA GLY A 1178 43.20 -8.69 -57.35
C GLY A 1178 43.18 -7.14 -57.53
N VAL A 1179 44.21 -6.30 -57.21
CA VAL A 1179 45.52 -6.41 -56.49
C VAL A 1179 46.04 -5.00 -56.03
N ASN A 1180 46.92 -4.93 -55.00
CA ASN A 1180 47.86 -3.82 -54.57
C ASN A 1180 47.34 -2.68 -53.65
N GLY A 1181 48.12 -2.15 -52.69
CA GLY A 1181 49.42 -2.61 -52.13
C GLY A 1181 50.27 -1.58 -51.33
N LYS A 1182 51.18 -2.09 -50.46
CA LYS A 1182 52.18 -1.41 -49.57
C LYS A 1182 51.67 -0.84 -48.22
N GLY A 1183 52.38 -0.94 -47.08
CA GLY A 1183 53.56 -1.79 -46.76
C GLY A 1183 54.49 -1.27 -45.64
N GLY A 1184 54.73 -2.09 -44.60
CA GLY A 1184 55.72 -1.90 -43.50
C GLY A 1184 55.79 -3.16 -42.62
N ASN A 1185 56.96 -3.57 -42.09
CA ASN A 1185 57.17 -4.96 -41.63
C ASN A 1185 58.33 -5.20 -40.62
N GLY A 1186 58.27 -6.33 -39.88
CA GLY A 1186 59.29 -6.93 -38.99
C GLY A 1186 58.89 -6.91 -37.51
N GLY A 1187 59.09 -7.94 -36.66
CA GLY A 1187 59.79 -9.25 -36.74
C GLY A 1187 60.39 -9.58 -35.34
N MET A 1188 60.67 -10.82 -34.88
CA MET A 1188 60.66 -12.14 -35.52
C MET A 1188 60.85 -13.27 -34.44
N ASN A 1189 60.22 -14.45 -34.62
CA ASN A 1189 60.55 -15.81 -34.09
C ASN A 1189 60.91 -16.09 -32.59
N GLY A 1190 60.34 -17.16 -32.01
CA GLY A 1190 60.89 -17.88 -30.84
C GLY A 1190 60.09 -19.12 -30.39
N GLN A 1191 60.76 -20.25 -30.11
CA GLN A 1191 60.15 -21.52 -29.63
C GLN A 1191 60.80 -21.97 -28.30
N GLY A 1192 60.10 -22.74 -27.43
CA GLY A 1192 60.80 -23.72 -26.57
C GLY A 1192 60.26 -24.08 -25.17
N LYS A 1193 59.46 -25.16 -25.11
CA LYS A 1193 59.41 -26.21 -24.05
C LYS A 1193 59.95 -25.93 -22.62
N GLY A 1194 59.03 -25.77 -21.65
CA GLY A 1194 58.66 -26.81 -20.67
C GLY A 1194 59.60 -27.21 -19.50
N GLY A 1195 59.03 -27.26 -18.28
CA GLY A 1195 59.63 -27.89 -17.09
C GLY A 1195 58.60 -28.13 -15.97
N LYS A 1196 58.58 -29.32 -15.34
CA LYS A 1196 57.69 -29.70 -14.21
C LYS A 1196 58.50 -29.88 -12.93
N LYS A 1197 57.91 -29.57 -11.75
CA LYS A 1197 57.55 -30.56 -10.69
C LYS A 1197 57.26 -29.96 -9.29
N THR A 1198 56.16 -30.46 -8.67
CA THR A 1198 55.95 -30.77 -7.22
C THR A 1198 56.01 -29.66 -6.15
N ALA A 1199 55.22 -29.70 -5.05
CA ALA A 1199 53.99 -30.45 -4.72
C ALA A 1199 53.38 -29.98 -3.36
N GLY A 1200 52.07 -30.17 -3.16
CA GLY A 1200 51.32 -29.90 -1.91
C GLY A 1200 50.28 -28.79 -2.11
N ARG A 1201 48.99 -29.08 -2.36
CA ARG A 1201 47.92 -29.50 -1.41
C ARG A 1201 47.64 -28.40 -0.34
N LEU A 1202 46.41 -27.94 -0.11
CA LEU A 1202 45.06 -28.19 -0.66
C LEU A 1202 44.16 -27.00 -0.20
N TYR A 1203 43.03 -26.58 -0.80
CA TYR A 1203 42.18 -27.05 -1.92
C TYR A 1203 41.87 -25.87 -2.89
N ASP A 1204 41.23 -26.17 -4.03
CA ASP A 1204 40.61 -25.27 -5.03
C ASP A 1204 39.79 -26.18 -5.99
N ALA A 1205 38.80 -25.77 -6.81
CA ALA A 1205 38.19 -24.45 -7.12
C ALA A 1205 36.74 -24.64 -7.66
N PHE A 1206 36.05 -23.54 -8.02
CA PHE A 1206 34.81 -23.51 -8.80
C PHE A 1206 35.02 -23.71 -10.33
N ALA A 1207 33.92 -24.03 -11.04
CA ALA A 1207 33.65 -23.79 -12.49
C ALA A 1207 34.55 -24.50 -13.54
N PRO A 1208 34.21 -24.48 -14.86
CA PRO A 1208 32.98 -24.04 -15.57
C PRO A 1208 32.07 -25.25 -15.94
N ASP A 1209 31.08 -25.28 -16.86
CA ASP A 1209 30.54 -24.45 -17.99
C ASP A 1209 28.98 -24.71 -18.07
N ASP A 1210 28.06 -24.08 -18.83
CA ASP A 1210 27.78 -22.75 -19.46
C ASP A 1210 26.54 -22.95 -20.40
N SER A 1211 25.50 -22.13 -20.66
CA SER A 1211 25.02 -20.76 -20.30
C SER A 1211 23.46 -20.64 -20.47
N ALA A 1212 22.79 -19.65 -19.84
CA ALA A 1212 21.42 -19.12 -20.13
C ALA A 1212 20.17 -20.05 -19.92
N GLY A 1213 18.94 -19.56 -19.66
CA GLY A 1213 18.42 -18.20 -19.45
C GLY A 1213 16.89 -18.11 -19.71
N GLU A 1214 16.18 -17.14 -19.09
CA GLU A 1214 14.77 -16.71 -19.33
C GLU A 1214 13.64 -17.75 -19.00
N GLU A 1215 12.69 -17.44 -18.09
CA GLU A 1215 11.31 -16.90 -18.34
C GLU A 1215 10.31 -17.91 -18.99
N GLU A 1216 9.03 -18.03 -18.61
CA GLU A 1216 8.21 -17.51 -17.49
C GLU A 1216 6.91 -18.37 -17.37
N ASP A 1217 5.93 -17.93 -16.58
CA ASP A 1217 4.49 -18.27 -16.62
C ASP A 1217 3.92 -19.68 -16.28
N ALA A 1218 3.09 -19.65 -15.23
CA ALA A 1218 1.71 -20.20 -15.13
C ALA A 1218 1.39 -21.71 -15.29
N PHE A 1219 0.43 -22.18 -14.48
CA PHE A 1219 -0.98 -22.46 -14.84
C PHE A 1219 -1.68 -23.00 -13.56
N GLU A 1220 -2.58 -22.25 -12.93
CA GLU A 1220 -4.04 -22.11 -13.24
C GLU A 1220 -4.90 -23.23 -12.64
N LEU A 1221 -6.08 -22.87 -12.13
CA LEU A 1221 -6.99 -23.74 -11.34
C LEU A 1221 -8.01 -24.49 -12.21
N GLY A 1222 -8.42 -25.67 -11.74
CA GLY A 1222 -9.51 -26.49 -12.30
C GLY A 1222 -9.59 -27.85 -11.60
N SER A 1223 -10.26 -27.98 -10.45
CA SER A 1223 -11.73 -28.00 -10.23
C SER A 1223 -12.28 -29.43 -10.10
N ASP A 1224 -12.64 -29.77 -8.86
CA ASP A 1224 -13.74 -30.66 -8.45
C ASP A 1224 -13.61 -32.20 -8.48
N GLU A 1225 -14.54 -32.80 -7.70
CA GLU A 1225 -14.89 -34.22 -7.51
C GLU A 1225 -13.97 -35.13 -6.64
N GLU A 1226 -14.24 -35.04 -5.33
CA GLU A 1226 -14.32 -36.12 -4.31
C GLU A 1226 -13.85 -37.55 -4.63
N SER A 1227 -13.11 -38.17 -3.70
CA SER A 1227 -13.58 -39.42 -3.05
C SER A 1227 -12.78 -39.75 -1.77
N GLU A 1228 -13.43 -40.47 -0.83
CA GLU A 1228 -12.96 -40.73 0.53
C GLU A 1228 -12.47 -42.19 0.78
N GLU A 1229 -12.00 -42.42 2.02
CA GLU A 1229 -11.65 -43.69 2.70
C GLU A 1229 -10.25 -44.31 2.39
N GLY A 1230 -9.40 -44.67 3.36
CA GLY A 1230 -9.41 -44.43 4.82
C GLY A 1230 -8.69 -45.52 5.66
N HIS A 1231 -7.90 -45.12 6.68
CA HIS A 1231 -7.32 -45.96 7.77
C HIS A 1231 -6.36 -47.13 7.35
N GLU A 1232 -5.42 -47.67 8.16
CA GLU A 1232 -4.89 -47.29 9.48
C GLU A 1232 -3.45 -47.80 9.71
N HIS A 1233 -2.84 -47.35 10.83
CA HIS A 1233 -1.68 -47.89 11.58
C HIS A 1233 -0.87 -49.10 11.08
N GLY A 1234 0.47 -48.97 11.07
CA GLY A 1234 1.39 -50.12 11.02
C GLY A 1234 2.87 -49.80 11.27
N LYS A 1235 3.29 -49.84 12.55
CA LYS A 1235 4.69 -49.79 13.06
C LYS A 1235 5.73 -50.43 12.13
N ALA A 1236 6.81 -49.74 11.73
CA ALA A 1236 8.02 -49.35 12.50
C ALA A 1236 9.17 -50.38 12.37
N ASP A 1237 10.38 -49.93 12.70
CA ASP A 1237 11.69 -50.60 12.53
C ASP A 1237 12.11 -50.91 11.06
N GLY A 1238 13.37 -50.76 10.66
CA GLY A 1238 14.51 -50.20 11.40
C GLY A 1238 15.87 -50.58 10.78
N ASP A 1239 16.84 -49.69 10.94
CA ASP A 1239 18.29 -49.93 10.90
C ASP A 1239 18.99 -50.56 9.65
N ARG A 1240 19.78 -49.68 8.99
CA ARG A 1240 21.26 -49.74 8.84
C ARG A 1240 21.97 -50.45 7.65
N TYR A 1241 22.90 -49.65 7.08
CA TYR A 1241 24.26 -50.03 6.61
C TYR A 1241 24.34 -51.00 5.39
N ARG A 1242 25.41 -51.13 4.57
CA ARG A 1242 26.74 -50.47 4.37
C ARG A 1242 27.32 -50.98 3.01
N ASP A 1243 28.42 -50.50 2.42
CA ASP A 1243 29.37 -49.38 2.65
C ASP A 1243 29.33 -48.44 1.37
N ALA A 1244 30.18 -47.43 1.09
CA ALA A 1244 31.45 -46.95 1.66
C ALA A 1244 31.66 -45.45 1.41
#